data_AF-A0A2G8KW99-F1
#
_entry.id   AF-A0A2G8KW99-F1
#
_cell.length_a   1.000
_cell.length_b   1.000
_cell.length_c   1.000
_cell.angle_alpha   90.00
_cell.angle_beta   90.00
_cell.angle_gamma   90.00
#
_symmetry.space_group_name_H-M   'P 1'
#
loop_
_entity.id
_entity.type
_entity.pdbx_description
1 polymer ?
#
loop_
_entity_poly.entity_id
_entity_poly.type
_entity_poly.pdbx_seq_one_letter_code
_entity_poly.pdbx_strand_id
1 'polypeptide(L)'
;MDHLTDLFKFDTTTWILGGTLGVAFFMYDYWKKTAFLRNGVPGPIPLPLLGNALTFRRGFTSTITDLCEKYGKAFGVTFLSSKWLVVRDLELIQQILISQFSSFPNHGPDNPFCQDNMMKSSVVVLSDMKWKDARNAMTPAFSGSKLKQMTPIMTDCCDNLLAKIEELQIQSDFIQCKELFGAFTIDVVAATFFGLQLNSQKNPKDPFVQYAREALAVNVFSFRYIAGSAFPLVGRFFDVIDYGLFPRHIKKFFTDLTNQVIDSREKTKSKVRVDVLQLMVNAHKLEGEEEDGNHGDDNHHHKKIQFTNADITANVSVSPKRNRRHQSLVHSHSSWRGTKPLRRLLALSRICSQPILTSRTNSSKRLTNNFRMGTVDLQTVNKMEYLEGAIKETLRLYPASSLTDRYCEESTVIGGVTVPAQTVFIIPIYTIHHDPEIWEDPESFKPERFNKENSHRIHPMAWLPFGGGPRICLGMRLAMMEMKFGVVRILQKYRFETCPETEIPPVLNISTGLISPPNGFHNNSLVKHIKVELTRSIWYLNSLLLMKSKMPSTKGLLERLDNGEKVVVAEGYLFNFEKRCYLQAGHFVPTVVLDHPELVTQLHKEFVRAGSDVVQAFTYYTHREKLQLIDKTADLETINRNALRIARDVARETGTLFAGNICNTNIYNLSEADNKDKVKQIFKEQIEWAVDEGVDFIIAETFVKFEEAAIALESIKEYGKGVPAVVTMAATGLATVEGHPTTVDKVEVAEAMKRLEAAGADVVGLNCFNGPETALGVMSHIKKSGVKAPLACLPVPYRTTTKEPTFLQLTDPITGEKVFSANLDCVMCSRDDIFKFGRRCDEIGIDYLGLCCGNSPHYTRTLCESIGRRPPASEYSPDMDLHGFFGTDERVTKNVTKDVQDALK
;
A
#
# COMPACT_ATOMS: atom_id res chain seq x y z
N MET A 1 -35.78 -64.96 -13.36
CA MET A 1 -36.59 -63.72 -13.24
C MET A 1 -37.81 -63.94 -12.34
N ASP A 2 -38.19 -65.19 -12.06
CA ASP A 2 -39.41 -65.55 -11.31
C ASP A 2 -39.35 -65.41 -9.78
N HIS A 3 -38.16 -65.22 -9.18
CA HIS A 3 -38.03 -64.99 -7.74
C HIS A 3 -38.22 -63.52 -7.30
N LEU A 4 -38.25 -62.56 -8.23
CA LEU A 4 -38.53 -61.14 -7.93
C LEU A 4 -40.03 -60.80 -7.97
N THR A 5 -40.83 -61.63 -8.64
CA THR A 5 -42.29 -61.46 -8.76
C THR A 5 -43.08 -61.90 -7.52
N ASP A 6 -42.51 -62.77 -6.67
CA ASP A 6 -43.15 -63.16 -5.40
C ASP A 6 -42.90 -62.15 -4.27
N LEU A 7 -41.95 -61.21 -4.42
CA LEU A 7 -41.65 -60.18 -3.42
C LEU A 7 -42.70 -59.06 -3.33
N PHE A 8 -43.65 -58.99 -4.28
CA PHE A 8 -44.66 -57.93 -4.38
C PHE A 8 -46.11 -58.42 -4.28
N LYS A 9 -46.35 -59.70 -3.96
CA LYS A 9 -47.70 -60.24 -3.69
C LYS A 9 -48.13 -59.96 -2.25
N PHE A 10 -48.31 -58.69 -1.91
CA PHE A 10 -48.92 -58.30 -0.64
C PHE A 10 -50.44 -58.38 -0.74
N ASP A 11 -51.10 -58.84 0.33
CA ASP A 11 -52.56 -58.87 0.43
C ASP A 11 -53.14 -57.44 0.37
N THR A 12 -54.40 -57.31 -0.07
CA THR A 12 -55.13 -56.03 -0.17
C THR A 12 -55.10 -55.26 1.15
N THR A 13 -55.19 -55.98 2.27
CA THR A 13 -55.09 -55.43 3.63
C THR A 13 -53.75 -54.74 3.89
N THR A 14 -52.64 -55.32 3.40
CA THR A 14 -51.29 -54.75 3.55
C THR A 14 -51.14 -53.46 2.76
N TRP A 15 -51.72 -53.38 1.55
CA TRP A 15 -51.72 -52.15 0.76
C TRP A 15 -52.57 -51.04 1.39
N ILE A 16 -53.73 -51.38 1.94
CA ILE A 16 -54.60 -50.43 2.67
C ILE A 16 -53.89 -49.92 3.94
N LEU A 17 -53.27 -50.81 4.71
CA LEU A 17 -52.52 -50.44 5.91
C LEU A 17 -51.31 -49.56 5.54
N GLY A 18 -50.55 -49.92 4.51
CA GLY A 18 -49.43 -49.14 4.00
C GLY A 18 -49.85 -47.76 3.51
N GLY A 19 -50.96 -47.67 2.77
CA GLY A 19 -51.54 -46.40 2.33
C GLY A 19 -51.99 -45.52 3.49
N THR A 20 -52.67 -46.10 4.49
CA THR A 20 -53.15 -45.38 5.68
C THR A 20 -51.98 -44.86 6.53
N LEU A 21 -50.96 -45.69 6.76
CA LEU A 21 -49.72 -45.28 7.44
C LEU A 21 -48.98 -44.20 6.66
N GLY A 22 -48.97 -44.29 5.33
CA GLY A 22 -48.41 -43.25 4.45
C GLY A 22 -49.12 -41.92 4.62
N VAL A 23 -50.46 -41.89 4.54
CA VAL A 23 -51.26 -40.67 4.72
C VAL A 23 -51.08 -40.08 6.12
N ALA A 24 -51.13 -40.92 7.17
CA ALA A 24 -50.90 -40.48 8.55
C ALA A 24 -49.50 -39.87 8.72
N PHE A 25 -48.49 -40.47 8.11
CA PHE A 25 -47.13 -39.94 8.09
C PHE A 25 -47.04 -38.58 7.38
N PHE A 26 -47.64 -38.42 6.20
CA PHE A 26 -47.66 -37.14 5.48
C PHE A 26 -48.43 -36.05 6.23
N MET A 27 -49.54 -36.38 6.89
CA MET A 27 -50.29 -35.44 7.73
C MET A 27 -49.49 -35.02 8.97
N TYR A 28 -48.86 -35.97 9.67
CA TYR A 28 -48.00 -35.68 10.81
C TYR A 28 -46.80 -34.82 10.40
N ASP A 29 -46.17 -35.13 9.27
CA ASP A 29 -45.06 -34.36 8.73
C ASP A 29 -45.46 -32.93 8.37
N TYR A 30 -46.58 -32.77 7.65
CA TYR A 30 -47.15 -31.45 7.33
C TYR A 30 -47.53 -30.66 8.60
N TRP A 31 -48.13 -31.33 9.59
CA TRP A 31 -48.42 -30.75 10.90
C TRP A 31 -47.14 -30.29 11.60
N LYS A 32 -46.06 -31.08 11.60
CA LYS A 32 -44.79 -30.67 12.22
C LYS A 32 -44.19 -29.46 11.51
N LYS A 33 -44.26 -29.41 10.19
CA LYS A 33 -43.68 -28.33 9.36
C LYS A 33 -44.46 -27.02 9.42
N THR A 34 -45.76 -27.05 9.68
CA THR A 34 -46.60 -25.85 9.82
C THR A 34 -46.52 -25.19 11.20
N ALA A 35 -45.57 -25.59 12.06
CA ALA A 35 -45.44 -25.08 13.42
C ALA A 35 -45.37 -23.55 13.52
N PHE A 36 -44.61 -22.87 12.66
CA PHE A 36 -44.52 -21.41 12.68
C PHE A 36 -45.85 -20.71 12.38
N LEU A 37 -46.54 -21.14 11.31
CA LEU A 37 -47.82 -20.58 10.91
C LEU A 37 -48.88 -20.71 12.01
N ARG A 38 -48.87 -21.84 12.74
CA ARG A 38 -49.79 -22.07 13.87
C ARG A 38 -49.47 -21.24 15.10
N ASN A 39 -48.21 -20.85 15.28
CA ASN A 39 -47.78 -19.97 16.38
C ASN A 39 -47.82 -18.49 15.98
N GLY A 40 -48.52 -18.14 14.89
CA GLY A 40 -48.68 -16.75 14.44
C GLY A 40 -47.44 -16.14 13.77
N VAL A 41 -46.43 -16.94 13.45
CA VAL A 41 -45.22 -16.46 12.75
C VAL A 41 -45.47 -16.52 11.24
N PRO A 42 -45.38 -15.38 10.52
CA PRO A 42 -45.60 -15.36 9.07
C PRO A 42 -44.51 -16.15 8.33
N GLY A 43 -44.78 -16.62 7.12
CA GLY A 43 -43.79 -17.32 6.30
C GLY A 43 -44.40 -18.13 5.14
N PRO A 44 -43.55 -18.68 4.25
CA PRO A 44 -44.02 -19.50 3.14
C PRO A 44 -44.60 -20.85 3.59
N ILE A 45 -45.72 -21.26 2.98
CA ILE A 45 -46.37 -22.54 3.28
C ILE A 45 -45.43 -23.71 2.91
N PRO A 46 -45.08 -24.61 3.85
CA PRO A 46 -44.18 -25.72 3.60
C PRO A 46 -44.88 -26.87 2.88
N LEU A 47 -44.19 -27.55 1.96
CA LEU A 47 -44.65 -28.79 1.37
C LEU A 47 -44.39 -29.99 2.30
N PRO A 48 -45.21 -31.05 2.25
CA PRO A 48 -44.88 -32.31 2.90
C PRO A 48 -43.52 -32.84 2.41
N LEU A 49 -42.76 -33.48 3.31
CA LEU A 49 -41.39 -33.95 3.18
C LEU A 49 -40.34 -32.87 2.93
N LEU A 50 -40.52 -32.06 1.90
CA LEU A 50 -39.52 -31.11 1.40
C LEU A 50 -39.54 -29.77 2.14
N GLY A 51 -40.61 -29.45 2.86
CA GLY A 51 -40.80 -28.13 3.45
C GLY A 51 -40.78 -27.05 2.37
N ASN A 52 -40.03 -25.98 2.59
CA ASN A 52 -39.81 -24.91 1.63
C ASN A 52 -38.57 -25.14 0.73
N ALA A 53 -37.96 -26.34 0.72
CA ALA A 53 -36.71 -26.56 0.00
C ALA A 53 -36.78 -26.22 -1.51
N LEU A 54 -37.94 -26.39 -2.14
CA LEU A 54 -38.15 -26.03 -3.55
C LEU A 54 -38.10 -24.52 -3.80
N THR A 55 -38.49 -23.72 -2.81
CA THR A 55 -38.43 -22.24 -2.86
C THR A 55 -36.98 -21.77 -3.04
N PHE A 56 -36.02 -22.52 -2.47
CA PHE A 56 -34.60 -22.19 -2.50
C PHE A 56 -33.85 -22.68 -3.75
N ARG A 57 -34.56 -23.20 -4.77
CA ARG A 57 -33.94 -23.67 -6.04
C ARG A 57 -33.12 -22.60 -6.76
N ARG A 58 -33.45 -21.31 -6.58
CA ARG A 58 -32.75 -20.15 -7.17
C ARG A 58 -31.57 -19.66 -6.33
N GLY A 59 -31.32 -20.28 -5.18
CA GLY A 59 -30.25 -19.90 -4.26
C GLY A 59 -30.74 -19.32 -2.94
N PHE A 60 -29.92 -19.39 -1.89
CA PHE A 60 -30.33 -18.98 -0.55
C PHE A 60 -30.46 -17.48 -0.35
N THR A 61 -29.44 -16.72 -0.73
CA THR A 61 -29.38 -15.29 -0.41
C THR A 61 -30.46 -14.48 -1.11
N SER A 62 -30.65 -14.71 -2.42
CA SER A 62 -31.73 -14.11 -3.20
C SER A 62 -33.09 -14.46 -2.63
N THR A 63 -33.35 -15.75 -2.41
CA THR A 63 -34.63 -16.21 -1.86
C THR A 63 -34.91 -15.61 -0.48
N ILE A 64 -33.93 -15.54 0.42
CA ILE A 64 -34.13 -14.92 1.75
C ILE A 64 -34.42 -13.42 1.61
N THR A 65 -33.77 -12.74 0.67
CA THR A 65 -34.00 -11.31 0.42
C THR A 65 -35.44 -11.08 -0.06
N ASP A 66 -35.90 -11.85 -1.06
CA ASP A 66 -37.28 -11.80 -1.56
C ASP A 66 -38.30 -12.12 -0.44
N LEU A 67 -37.98 -13.07 0.44
CA LEU A 67 -38.83 -13.43 1.57
C LEU A 67 -38.84 -12.36 2.67
N CYS A 68 -37.72 -11.67 2.91
CA CYS A 68 -37.64 -10.51 3.82
C CYS A 68 -38.52 -9.35 3.32
N GLU A 69 -38.53 -9.08 2.02
CA GLU A 69 -39.41 -8.08 1.42
C GLU A 69 -40.88 -8.48 1.57
N LYS A 70 -41.19 -9.77 1.36
CA LYS A 70 -42.58 -10.27 1.39
C LYS A 70 -43.17 -10.41 2.80
N TYR A 71 -42.40 -10.90 3.76
CA TYR A 71 -42.90 -11.26 5.10
C TYR A 71 -42.38 -10.34 6.22
N GLY A 72 -41.52 -9.37 5.90
CA GLY A 72 -41.05 -8.34 6.84
C GLY A 72 -39.81 -8.75 7.64
N LYS A 73 -39.71 -8.21 8.86
CA LYS A 73 -38.48 -8.25 9.69
C LYS A 73 -38.24 -9.59 10.39
N ALA A 74 -39.25 -10.43 10.57
CA ALA A 74 -39.11 -11.77 11.13
C ALA A 74 -40.14 -12.74 10.55
N PHE A 75 -39.69 -13.91 10.08
CA PHE A 75 -40.57 -14.92 9.49
C PHE A 75 -40.01 -16.35 9.63
N GLY A 76 -40.92 -17.32 9.64
CA GLY A 76 -40.64 -18.74 9.77
C GLY A 76 -40.46 -19.40 8.40
N VAL A 77 -39.39 -20.18 8.25
CA VAL A 77 -39.15 -21.06 7.11
C VAL A 77 -38.95 -22.46 7.64
N THR A 78 -39.54 -23.46 6.99
CA THR A 78 -39.24 -24.86 7.29
C THR A 78 -38.47 -25.48 6.14
N PHE A 79 -37.14 -25.52 6.25
CA PHE A 79 -36.27 -26.08 5.21
C PHE A 79 -36.03 -27.57 5.47
N LEU A 80 -36.53 -28.45 4.59
CA LEU A 80 -36.57 -29.89 4.85
C LEU A 80 -37.20 -30.16 6.23
N SER A 81 -36.45 -30.69 7.19
CA SER A 81 -36.94 -30.99 8.54
C SER A 81 -36.68 -29.87 9.56
N SER A 82 -35.95 -28.82 9.18
CA SER A 82 -35.49 -27.79 10.12
C SER A 82 -36.33 -26.54 10.11
N LYS A 83 -36.55 -26.03 11.32
CA LYS A 83 -37.30 -24.81 11.59
C LYS A 83 -36.34 -23.65 11.68
N TRP A 84 -36.46 -22.72 10.74
CA TRP A 84 -35.67 -21.50 10.68
C TRP A 84 -36.54 -20.30 11.02
N LEU A 85 -36.09 -19.50 11.97
CA LEU A 85 -36.64 -18.18 12.20
C LEU A 85 -35.66 -17.17 11.62
N VAL A 86 -36.02 -16.58 10.48
CA VAL A 86 -35.21 -15.55 9.84
C VAL A 86 -35.48 -14.22 10.56
N VAL A 87 -34.43 -13.55 11.04
CA VAL A 87 -34.53 -12.32 11.83
C VAL A 87 -33.66 -11.23 11.20
N ARG A 88 -34.31 -10.21 10.63
CA ARG A 88 -33.69 -8.98 10.10
C ARG A 88 -33.73 -7.82 11.12
N ASP A 89 -34.60 -7.90 12.12
CA ASP A 89 -34.73 -6.87 13.15
C ASP A 89 -33.45 -6.73 14.00
N LEU A 90 -32.86 -5.53 14.02
CA LEU A 90 -31.55 -5.29 14.62
C LEU A 90 -31.52 -5.44 16.14
N GLU A 91 -32.62 -5.13 16.83
CA GLU A 91 -32.73 -5.26 18.28
C GLU A 91 -32.88 -6.73 18.68
N LEU A 92 -33.69 -7.49 17.93
CA LEU A 92 -33.79 -8.94 18.14
C LEU A 92 -32.47 -9.65 17.84
N ILE A 93 -31.73 -9.22 16.81
CA ILE A 93 -30.39 -9.74 16.52
C ILE A 93 -29.45 -9.44 17.69
N GLN A 94 -29.47 -8.22 18.24
CA GLN A 94 -28.65 -7.87 19.40
C GLN A 94 -29.01 -8.72 20.62
N GLN A 95 -30.30 -8.94 20.86
CA GLN A 95 -30.77 -9.82 21.91
C GLN A 95 -30.26 -11.26 21.73
N ILE A 96 -30.37 -11.83 20.53
CA ILE A 96 -29.95 -13.21 20.23
C ILE A 96 -28.42 -13.36 20.31
N LEU A 97 -27.66 -12.42 19.74
CA LEU A 97 -26.20 -12.55 19.60
C LEU A 97 -25.43 -12.11 20.84
N ILE A 98 -25.98 -11.18 21.63
CA ILE A 98 -25.28 -10.53 22.74
C ILE A 98 -26.04 -10.76 24.05
N SER A 99 -27.22 -10.16 24.22
CA SER A 99 -27.89 -10.08 25.53
C SER A 99 -28.32 -11.44 26.08
N GLN A 100 -28.77 -12.35 25.21
CA GLN A 100 -29.18 -13.72 25.54
C GLN A 100 -28.26 -14.77 24.91
N PHE A 101 -26.98 -14.44 24.72
CA PHE A 101 -26.02 -15.37 24.14
C PHE A 101 -25.94 -16.70 24.92
N SER A 102 -26.10 -16.67 26.25
CA SER A 102 -26.09 -17.88 27.09
C SER A 102 -27.21 -18.87 26.76
N SER A 103 -28.34 -18.40 26.23
CA SER A 103 -29.46 -19.24 25.79
C SER A 103 -29.26 -19.80 24.38
N PHE A 104 -28.45 -19.13 23.56
CA PHE A 104 -28.20 -19.52 22.17
C PHE A 104 -26.69 -19.58 21.85
N PRO A 105 -25.88 -20.34 22.62
CA PRO A 105 -24.44 -20.31 22.48
C PRO A 105 -23.96 -21.07 21.26
N ASN A 106 -24.80 -21.88 20.61
CA ASN A 106 -24.40 -22.90 19.63
C ASN A 106 -24.85 -22.57 18.20
N HIS A 107 -24.14 -23.12 17.22
CA HIS A 107 -24.64 -23.21 15.84
C HIS A 107 -25.62 -24.37 15.72
N GLY A 108 -26.50 -24.31 14.71
CA GLY A 108 -27.42 -25.42 14.45
C GLY A 108 -26.67 -26.73 14.15
N PRO A 109 -27.19 -27.91 14.57
CA PRO A 109 -26.63 -29.24 14.22
C PRO A 109 -26.59 -29.51 12.70
N ASP A 110 -27.27 -28.62 12.04
CA ASP A 110 -27.69 -28.45 10.68
C ASP A 110 -26.54 -27.91 9.82
N ASN A 111 -25.61 -27.22 10.46
CA ASN A 111 -24.41 -26.71 9.87
C ASN A 111 -23.50 -27.85 9.36
N PRO A 112 -23.07 -27.87 8.09
CA PRO A 112 -22.29 -28.99 7.53
C PRO A 112 -20.86 -29.07 7.95
N PHE A 113 -20.37 -28.04 8.62
CA PHE A 113 -19.17 -28.20 9.42
C PHE A 113 -19.45 -29.08 10.65
N CYS A 114 -20.64 -29.06 11.23
CA CYS A 114 -21.04 -30.00 12.30
C CYS A 114 -21.18 -31.45 11.79
N GLN A 115 -21.47 -31.64 10.50
CA GLN A 115 -21.58 -32.96 9.86
C GLN A 115 -20.24 -33.52 9.34
N ASP A 116 -19.14 -32.75 9.37
CA ASP A 116 -17.84 -33.27 8.97
C ASP A 116 -17.03 -33.71 10.20
N ASN A 117 -16.64 -34.98 10.24
CA ASN A 117 -15.89 -35.58 11.35
C ASN A 117 -14.63 -34.81 11.76
N MET A 118 -13.98 -34.13 10.81
CA MET A 118 -12.79 -33.33 11.08
C MET A 118 -13.11 -32.01 11.76
N MET A 119 -14.25 -31.41 11.42
CA MET A 119 -14.63 -30.08 11.87
C MET A 119 -15.31 -30.10 13.24
N LYS A 120 -15.79 -31.26 13.71
CA LYS A 120 -16.44 -31.42 15.03
C LYS A 120 -15.58 -30.93 16.20
N SER A 121 -14.25 -30.95 16.07
CA SER A 121 -13.28 -30.43 17.06
C SER A 121 -12.85 -28.98 16.84
N SER A 122 -13.36 -28.30 15.80
CA SER A 122 -12.99 -26.92 15.49
C SER A 122 -13.74 -25.93 16.35
N VAL A 123 -13.10 -24.84 16.80
CA VAL A 123 -13.69 -23.70 17.53
C VAL A 123 -14.85 -23.03 16.77
N VAL A 124 -14.98 -23.29 15.47
CA VAL A 124 -16.13 -22.85 14.68
C VAL A 124 -17.40 -23.66 15.00
N VAL A 125 -17.24 -24.94 15.34
CA VAL A 125 -18.32 -25.93 15.47
C VAL A 125 -18.58 -26.34 16.90
N LEU A 126 -17.54 -26.38 17.74
CA LEU A 126 -17.65 -26.79 19.15
C LEU A 126 -18.85 -26.12 19.82
N SER A 127 -19.43 -26.81 20.79
CA SER A 127 -20.60 -26.36 21.55
C SER A 127 -20.24 -26.08 23.00
N ASP A 128 -21.01 -25.18 23.62
CA ASP A 128 -21.05 -24.93 25.06
C ASP A 128 -19.66 -24.65 25.66
N MET A 129 -19.35 -25.31 26.79
CA MET A 129 -18.08 -25.17 27.49
C MET A 129 -16.89 -25.56 26.62
N LYS A 130 -17.01 -26.57 25.75
CA LYS A 130 -15.91 -26.97 24.86
C LYS A 130 -15.52 -25.84 23.91
N TRP A 131 -16.52 -25.14 23.39
CA TRP A 131 -16.28 -23.95 22.58
C TRP A 131 -15.66 -22.83 23.39
N LYS A 132 -16.20 -22.56 24.59
CA LYS A 132 -15.71 -21.48 25.46
C LYS A 132 -14.24 -21.68 25.82
N ASP A 133 -13.85 -22.90 26.18
CA ASP A 133 -12.47 -23.24 26.52
C ASP A 133 -11.54 -23.08 25.32
N ALA A 134 -11.90 -23.63 24.15
CA ALA A 134 -11.14 -23.44 22.91
C ALA A 134 -11.03 -21.99 22.48
N ARG A 135 -12.11 -21.23 22.62
CA ARG A 135 -12.15 -19.81 22.29
C ARG A 135 -11.20 -19.02 23.20
N ASN A 136 -11.23 -19.30 24.50
CA ASN A 136 -10.38 -18.64 25.48
C ASN A 136 -8.90 -18.97 25.25
N ALA A 137 -8.57 -20.23 24.99
CA ALA A 137 -7.21 -20.67 24.70
C ALA A 137 -6.64 -20.01 23.42
N MET A 138 -7.46 -19.82 22.39
CA MET A 138 -7.00 -19.26 21.11
C MET A 138 -7.02 -17.73 21.05
N THR A 139 -7.80 -17.04 21.88
CA THR A 139 -7.94 -15.57 21.84
C THR A 139 -6.62 -14.80 22.00
N PRO A 140 -5.70 -15.18 22.90
CA PRO A 140 -4.39 -14.51 23.04
C PRO A 140 -3.57 -14.45 21.75
N ALA A 141 -3.73 -15.43 20.84
CA ALA A 141 -3.02 -15.48 19.57
C ALA A 141 -3.39 -14.35 18.61
N PHE A 142 -4.54 -13.72 18.80
CA PHE A 142 -5.05 -12.62 17.98
C PHE A 142 -4.99 -11.27 18.72
N SER A 143 -4.21 -11.19 19.79
CA SER A 143 -3.98 -9.94 20.54
C SER A 143 -3.15 -8.92 19.74
N GLY A 144 -3.28 -7.63 20.06
CA GLY A 144 -2.57 -6.56 19.35
C GLY A 144 -1.04 -6.72 19.36
N SER A 145 -0.47 -7.20 20.47
CA SER A 145 0.98 -7.46 20.58
C SER A 145 1.43 -8.58 19.64
N LYS A 146 0.68 -9.69 19.57
CA LYS A 146 1.00 -10.81 18.67
C LYS A 146 0.82 -10.44 17.21
N LEU A 147 -0.23 -9.70 16.86
CA LEU A 147 -0.40 -9.17 15.51
C LEU A 147 0.74 -8.24 15.10
N LYS A 148 1.23 -7.38 16.02
CA LYS A 148 2.41 -6.55 15.76
C LYS A 148 3.65 -7.40 15.44
N GLN A 149 3.87 -8.51 16.15
CA GLN A 149 4.96 -9.46 15.87
C GLN A 149 4.82 -10.17 14.52
N MET A 150 3.60 -10.32 14.00
CA MET A 150 3.33 -10.90 12.67
C MET A 150 3.51 -9.91 11.51
N THR A 151 3.66 -8.61 11.79
CA THR A 151 3.79 -7.56 10.75
C THR A 151 4.91 -7.82 9.74
N PRO A 152 6.15 -8.19 10.15
CA PRO A 152 7.23 -8.44 9.18
C PRO A 152 6.88 -9.55 8.19
N ILE A 153 6.17 -10.58 8.65
CA ILE A 153 5.71 -11.70 7.82
C ILE A 153 4.75 -11.22 6.73
N MET A 154 3.81 -10.34 7.09
CA MET A 154 2.87 -9.77 6.12
C MET A 154 3.58 -8.86 5.12
N THR A 155 4.57 -8.08 5.59
CA THR A 155 5.41 -7.23 4.74
C THR A 155 6.14 -8.07 3.69
N ASP A 156 6.78 -9.18 4.08
CA ASP A 156 7.46 -10.10 3.15
C ASP A 156 6.48 -10.67 2.10
N CYS A 157 5.28 -11.06 2.54
CA CYS A 157 4.25 -11.55 1.63
C CYS A 157 3.79 -10.47 0.64
N CYS A 158 3.72 -9.21 1.08
CA CYS A 158 3.40 -8.07 0.22
C CYS A 158 4.53 -7.77 -0.77
N ASP A 159 5.80 -7.90 -0.36
CA ASP A 159 6.95 -7.70 -1.26
C ASP A 159 6.93 -8.73 -2.39
N ASN A 160 6.66 -9.99 -2.06
CA ASN A 160 6.46 -11.06 -3.04
C ASN A 160 5.29 -10.76 -3.99
N LEU A 161 4.20 -10.18 -3.47
CA LEU A 161 3.04 -9.76 -4.27
C LEU A 161 3.39 -8.64 -5.24
N LEU A 162 4.11 -7.62 -4.79
CA LEU A 162 4.54 -6.54 -5.65
C LEU A 162 5.47 -7.05 -6.75
N ALA A 163 6.42 -7.93 -6.42
CA ALA A 163 7.32 -8.55 -7.39
C ALA A 163 6.56 -9.41 -8.41
N LYS A 164 5.50 -10.13 -7.99
CA LYS A 164 4.67 -10.91 -8.92
C LYS A 164 3.84 -10.01 -9.84
N ILE A 165 3.35 -8.89 -9.35
CA ILE A 165 2.66 -7.88 -10.18
C ILE A 165 3.62 -7.35 -11.25
N GLU A 166 4.88 -7.04 -10.92
CA GLU A 166 5.87 -6.60 -11.91
C GLU A 166 6.12 -7.66 -12.98
N GLU A 167 6.29 -8.92 -12.57
CA GLU A 167 6.49 -10.04 -13.50
C GLU A 167 5.32 -10.20 -14.46
N LEU A 168 4.08 -10.11 -13.96
CA LEU A 168 2.87 -10.25 -14.77
C LEU A 168 2.66 -9.04 -15.70
N GLN A 169 3.04 -7.83 -15.27
CA GLN A 169 2.96 -6.62 -16.09
C GLN A 169 3.87 -6.67 -17.32
N ILE A 170 5.02 -7.36 -17.24
CA ILE A 170 5.90 -7.58 -18.40
C ILE A 170 5.22 -8.47 -19.45
N GLN A 171 4.39 -9.41 -19.00
CA GLN A 171 3.74 -10.41 -19.87
C GLN A 171 2.43 -9.89 -20.48
N SER A 172 1.69 -9.06 -19.75
CA SER A 172 0.42 -8.48 -20.19
C SER A 172 0.14 -7.18 -19.43
N ASP A 173 -0.43 -6.19 -20.13
CA ASP A 173 -0.98 -4.97 -19.51
C ASP A 173 -2.13 -5.26 -18.54
N PHE A 174 -2.63 -6.49 -18.54
CA PHE A 174 -3.79 -6.90 -17.81
C PHE A 174 -3.50 -8.04 -16.84
N ILE A 175 -3.93 -7.86 -15.58
CA ILE A 175 -3.64 -8.82 -14.52
C ILE A 175 -4.93 -9.44 -13.97
N GLN A 176 -4.94 -10.76 -13.82
CA GLN A 176 -6.05 -11.50 -13.22
C GLN A 176 -5.96 -11.47 -11.68
N CYS A 177 -6.80 -10.66 -11.04
CA CYS A 177 -6.74 -10.41 -9.59
C CYS A 177 -7.08 -11.64 -8.73
N LYS A 178 -7.97 -12.53 -9.19
CA LYS A 178 -8.46 -13.68 -8.40
C LYS A 178 -7.35 -14.64 -7.97
N GLU A 179 -6.45 -14.97 -8.88
CA GLU A 179 -5.36 -15.91 -8.62
C GLU A 179 -4.24 -15.25 -7.82
N LEU A 180 -3.92 -14.00 -8.16
CA LEU A 180 -2.88 -13.19 -7.51
C LEU A 180 -3.17 -12.98 -6.01
N PHE A 181 -4.32 -12.41 -5.67
CA PHE A 181 -4.70 -12.18 -4.27
C PHE A 181 -4.98 -13.48 -3.51
N GLY A 182 -5.46 -14.51 -4.22
CA GLY A 182 -5.64 -15.83 -3.63
C GLY A 182 -4.32 -16.46 -3.18
N ALA A 183 -3.24 -16.30 -3.95
CA ALA A 183 -1.91 -16.79 -3.59
C ALA A 183 -1.30 -15.94 -2.46
N PHE A 184 -1.36 -14.61 -2.54
CA PHE A 184 -0.90 -13.72 -1.47
C PHE A 184 -1.48 -14.09 -0.10
N THR A 185 -2.80 -14.28 0.01
CA THR A 185 -3.41 -14.64 1.29
C THR A 185 -3.04 -16.06 1.74
N ILE A 186 -2.82 -17.00 0.82
CA ILE A 186 -2.32 -18.33 1.18
C ILE A 186 -0.93 -18.23 1.82
N ASP A 187 -0.03 -17.40 1.28
CA ASP A 187 1.30 -17.16 1.86
C ASP A 187 1.20 -16.52 3.25
N VAL A 188 0.38 -15.46 3.41
CA VAL A 188 0.17 -14.79 4.70
C VAL A 188 -0.32 -15.79 5.74
N VAL A 189 -1.28 -16.63 5.40
CA VAL A 189 -1.85 -17.62 6.32
C VAL A 189 -0.83 -18.70 6.64
N ALA A 190 -0.18 -19.28 5.64
CA ALA A 190 0.81 -20.34 5.86
C ALA A 190 1.92 -19.84 6.78
N ALA A 191 2.39 -18.61 6.58
CA ALA A 191 3.45 -18.04 7.37
C ALA A 191 3.01 -17.61 8.78
N THR A 192 1.77 -17.11 8.95
CA THR A 192 1.27 -16.63 10.26
C THR A 192 0.61 -17.72 11.12
N PHE A 193 -0.04 -18.71 10.50
CA PHE A 193 -0.67 -19.83 11.21
C PHE A 193 0.28 -21.00 11.41
N PHE A 194 1.05 -21.37 10.39
CA PHE A 194 1.88 -22.58 10.39
C PHE A 194 3.38 -22.30 10.50
N GLY A 195 3.79 -21.02 10.44
CA GLY A 195 5.20 -20.64 10.38
C GLY A 195 5.87 -21.05 9.07
N LEU A 196 5.11 -21.50 8.06
CA LEU A 196 5.61 -22.01 6.79
C LEU A 196 5.79 -20.87 5.80
N GLN A 197 7.02 -20.67 5.34
CA GLN A 197 7.28 -19.76 4.22
C GLN A 197 6.97 -20.48 2.91
N LEU A 198 5.76 -20.28 2.41
CA LEU A 198 5.37 -20.72 1.07
C LEU A 198 5.66 -19.60 0.08
N ASN A 199 6.01 -19.98 -1.15
CA ASN A 199 6.08 -19.05 -2.27
C ASN A 199 4.95 -19.38 -3.25
N SER A 200 3.71 -19.42 -2.77
CA SER A 200 2.54 -19.83 -3.55
C SER A 200 2.28 -18.92 -4.76
N GLN A 201 2.78 -17.68 -4.68
CA GLN A 201 2.70 -16.67 -5.73
C GLN A 201 3.57 -17.02 -6.95
N LYS A 202 4.68 -17.76 -6.77
CA LYS A 202 5.51 -18.27 -7.87
C LYS A 202 5.30 -19.76 -8.14
N ASN A 203 4.79 -20.51 -7.17
CA ASN A 203 4.56 -21.95 -7.28
C ASN A 203 3.08 -22.32 -7.04
N PRO A 204 2.18 -22.08 -8.00
CA PRO A 204 0.76 -22.44 -7.86
C PRO A 204 0.51 -23.95 -7.84
N LYS A 205 1.53 -24.76 -8.15
CA LYS A 205 1.48 -26.23 -8.11
C LYS A 205 1.90 -26.80 -6.76
N ASP A 206 2.25 -25.95 -5.79
CA ASP A 206 2.57 -26.40 -4.45
C ASP A 206 1.39 -27.20 -3.85
N PRO A 207 1.63 -28.38 -3.25
CA PRO A 207 0.55 -29.22 -2.71
C PRO A 207 -0.33 -28.49 -1.69
N PHE A 208 0.25 -27.62 -0.85
CA PHE A 208 -0.51 -26.83 0.11
C PHE A 208 -1.50 -25.91 -0.61
N VAL A 209 -1.05 -25.25 -1.68
CA VAL A 209 -1.86 -24.32 -2.47
C VAL A 209 -2.99 -25.04 -3.18
N GLN A 210 -2.70 -26.19 -3.79
CA GLN A 210 -3.69 -27.01 -4.49
C GLN A 210 -4.78 -27.52 -3.53
N TYR A 211 -4.38 -28.14 -2.42
CA TYR A 211 -5.34 -28.67 -1.44
C TYR A 211 -6.09 -27.56 -0.70
N ALA A 212 -5.48 -26.39 -0.45
CA ALA A 212 -6.17 -25.22 0.07
C ALA A 212 -7.23 -24.70 -0.92
N ARG A 213 -6.90 -24.57 -2.21
CA ARG A 213 -7.86 -24.14 -3.25
C ARG A 213 -9.00 -25.13 -3.40
N GLU A 214 -8.71 -26.43 -3.41
CA GLU A 214 -9.71 -27.50 -3.47
C GLU A 214 -10.64 -27.47 -2.25
N ALA A 215 -10.09 -27.31 -1.04
CA ALA A 215 -10.87 -27.17 0.19
C ALA A 215 -11.82 -25.95 0.19
N LEU A 216 -11.43 -24.86 -0.49
CA LEU A 216 -12.24 -23.65 -0.64
C LEU A 216 -13.33 -23.78 -1.71
N ALA A 217 -13.12 -24.66 -2.69
CA ALA A 217 -14.01 -24.86 -3.82
C ALA A 217 -15.08 -25.94 -3.59
N VAL A 218 -14.98 -26.67 -2.47
CA VAL A 218 -15.98 -27.67 -2.06
C VAL A 218 -17.39 -27.08 -2.14
N ASN A 219 -18.24 -27.74 -2.93
CA ASN A 219 -19.67 -27.46 -2.94
C ASN A 219 -20.31 -28.00 -1.65
N VAL A 220 -20.41 -27.05 -0.75
CA VAL A 220 -21.18 -26.98 0.48
C VAL A 220 -22.64 -27.46 0.39
N PHE A 221 -23.19 -27.57 -0.82
CA PHE A 221 -24.53 -28.07 -1.13
C PHE A 221 -24.52 -29.27 -2.10
N SER A 222 -23.57 -30.18 -1.94
CA SER A 222 -23.55 -31.43 -2.72
C SER A 222 -24.80 -32.29 -2.48
N PHE A 223 -25.18 -33.12 -3.47
CA PHE A 223 -26.27 -34.12 -3.34
C PHE A 223 -26.17 -34.92 -2.05
N ARG A 224 -24.95 -35.29 -1.69
CA ARG A 224 -24.61 -36.00 -0.46
C ARG A 224 -25.02 -35.24 0.80
N TYR A 225 -24.82 -33.94 0.85
CA TYR A 225 -25.26 -33.12 1.98
C TYR A 225 -26.79 -33.05 2.09
N ILE A 226 -27.47 -32.87 0.97
CA ILE A 226 -28.94 -32.84 0.90
C ILE A 226 -29.50 -34.20 1.35
N ALA A 227 -28.92 -35.31 0.90
CA ALA A 227 -29.31 -36.65 1.28
C ALA A 227 -29.07 -36.94 2.77
N GLY A 228 -27.92 -36.55 3.32
CA GLY A 228 -27.61 -36.72 4.74
C GLY A 228 -28.49 -35.88 5.68
N SER A 229 -28.97 -34.72 5.19
CA SER A 229 -29.87 -33.83 5.95
C SER A 229 -31.34 -34.20 5.82
N ALA A 230 -31.78 -34.68 4.66
CA ALA A 230 -33.14 -35.17 4.46
C ALA A 230 -33.37 -36.55 5.11
N PHE A 231 -32.32 -37.38 5.20
CA PHE A 231 -32.41 -38.75 5.71
C PHE A 231 -31.34 -39.04 6.79
N PRO A 232 -31.71 -39.14 8.09
CA PRO A 232 -30.78 -39.30 9.22
C PRO A 232 -29.84 -40.49 9.09
N LEU A 233 -30.43 -41.61 8.68
CA LEU A 233 -29.76 -42.90 8.61
C LEU A 233 -28.68 -42.88 7.54
N VAL A 234 -28.94 -42.16 6.44
CA VAL A 234 -27.97 -41.90 5.37
C VAL A 234 -26.84 -41.00 5.88
N GLY A 235 -27.16 -39.97 6.66
CA GLY A 235 -26.16 -39.13 7.33
C GLY A 235 -25.23 -39.91 8.26
N ARG A 236 -25.78 -40.81 9.09
CA ARG A 236 -24.98 -41.70 9.95
C ARG A 236 -24.09 -42.64 9.16
N PHE A 237 -24.61 -43.20 8.07
CA PHE A 237 -23.81 -44.03 7.18
C PHE A 237 -22.62 -43.25 6.61
N PHE A 238 -22.86 -42.02 6.14
CA PHE A 238 -21.83 -41.11 5.66
C PHE A 238 -20.75 -40.80 6.69
N ASP A 239 -21.12 -40.57 7.95
CA ASP A 239 -20.19 -40.37 9.06
C ASP A 239 -19.29 -41.60 9.29
N VAL A 240 -19.86 -42.81 9.24
CA VAL A 240 -19.12 -44.08 9.42
C VAL A 240 -18.10 -44.29 8.32
N ILE A 241 -18.47 -44.00 7.08
CA ILE A 241 -17.56 -44.13 5.94
C ILE A 241 -16.67 -42.89 5.77
N ASP A 242 -16.58 -41.96 6.74
CA ASP A 242 -15.84 -40.68 6.62
C ASP A 242 -15.98 -40.02 5.24
N TYR A 243 -17.17 -40.16 4.67
CA TYR A 243 -17.56 -39.42 3.50
C TYR A 243 -18.03 -38.12 4.19
N GLY A 244 -17.29 -37.02 4.04
CA GLY A 244 -17.58 -35.73 4.67
C GLY A 244 -17.74 -34.58 3.66
N LEU A 245 -17.73 -33.36 4.17
CA LEU A 245 -17.66 -32.13 3.37
C LEU A 245 -16.30 -32.04 2.67
N PHE A 246 -15.21 -32.39 3.36
CA PHE A 246 -13.88 -32.38 2.78
C PHE A 246 -13.49 -33.78 2.25
N PRO A 247 -12.91 -33.88 1.04
CA PRO A 247 -12.32 -35.12 0.54
C PRO A 247 -11.24 -35.67 1.50
N ARG A 248 -11.15 -37.00 1.60
CA ARG A 248 -10.22 -37.67 2.52
C ARG A 248 -8.74 -37.34 2.28
N HIS A 249 -8.34 -37.09 1.04
CA HIS A 249 -6.96 -36.75 0.72
C HIS A 249 -6.57 -35.37 1.22
N ILE A 250 -7.46 -34.37 1.07
CA ILE A 250 -7.26 -33.02 1.63
C ILE A 250 -7.12 -33.11 3.14
N LYS A 251 -8.01 -33.90 3.77
CA LYS A 251 -7.86 -34.21 5.19
C LYS A 251 -6.44 -34.76 5.41
N LYS A 252 -6.14 -35.96 4.96
CA LYS A 252 -4.85 -36.61 5.22
C LYS A 252 -3.63 -35.67 5.12
N PHE A 253 -3.53 -34.90 4.04
CA PHE A 253 -2.47 -33.92 3.82
C PHE A 253 -2.28 -32.93 4.99
N PHE A 254 -3.33 -32.23 5.41
CA PHE A 254 -3.20 -31.17 6.42
C PHE A 254 -2.98 -31.72 7.85
N THR A 255 -3.38 -32.97 8.17
CA THR A 255 -2.94 -33.62 9.44
C THR A 255 -1.47 -33.95 9.36
N ASP A 256 -1.05 -34.58 8.26
CA ASP A 256 0.33 -35.03 8.11
C ASP A 256 1.27 -33.81 8.18
N LEU A 257 0.89 -32.69 7.54
CA LEU A 257 1.60 -31.42 7.64
C LEU A 257 1.64 -30.86 9.08
N THR A 258 0.49 -30.81 9.77
CA THR A 258 0.43 -30.26 11.13
C THR A 258 1.30 -31.05 12.09
N ASN A 259 1.22 -32.38 12.02
CA ASN A 259 2.05 -33.27 12.83
C ASN A 259 3.54 -33.08 12.52
N GLN A 260 3.92 -33.03 11.24
CA GLN A 260 5.32 -32.79 10.85
C GLN A 260 5.86 -31.46 11.40
N VAL A 261 5.05 -30.40 11.35
CA VAL A 261 5.44 -29.09 11.87
C VAL A 261 5.58 -29.12 13.40
N ILE A 262 4.67 -29.78 14.11
CA ILE A 262 4.77 -29.96 15.57
C ILE A 262 6.02 -30.78 15.90
N ASP A 263 6.22 -31.95 15.30
CA ASP A 263 7.34 -32.85 15.55
C ASP A 263 8.70 -32.20 15.27
N SER A 264 8.79 -31.40 14.20
CA SER A 264 10.01 -30.67 13.84
C SER A 264 10.39 -29.63 14.90
N ARG A 265 9.40 -28.97 15.50
CA ARG A 265 9.60 -27.94 16.54
C ARG A 265 10.01 -28.54 17.87
N GLU A 266 9.51 -29.73 18.22
CA GLU A 266 9.92 -30.41 19.46
C GLU A 266 11.36 -30.91 19.40
N LYS A 267 11.85 -31.27 18.21
CA LYS A 267 13.23 -31.72 18.00
C LYS A 267 14.25 -30.57 17.94
N THR A 268 13.83 -29.41 17.45
CA THR A 268 14.72 -28.27 17.20
C THR A 268 14.54 -27.23 18.32
N LYS A 269 15.37 -27.24 19.37
CA LYS A 269 15.38 -26.26 20.48
C LYS A 269 15.76 -24.81 20.05
N SER A 270 15.42 -24.39 18.83
CA SER A 270 15.74 -23.06 18.28
C SER A 270 14.74 -22.00 18.73
N LYS A 271 15.17 -20.73 18.74
CA LYS A 271 14.33 -19.54 19.04
C LYS A 271 13.04 -19.60 18.21
N VAL A 272 11.94 -19.89 18.88
CA VAL A 272 10.68 -20.28 18.24
C VAL A 272 9.98 -19.04 17.68
N ARG A 273 9.68 -19.06 16.37
CA ARG A 273 8.86 -18.05 15.67
C ARG A 273 7.47 -18.00 16.32
N VAL A 274 6.96 -16.80 16.58
CA VAL A 274 5.63 -16.62 17.18
C VAL A 274 4.56 -16.71 16.08
N ASP A 275 3.96 -17.88 15.92
CA ASP A 275 2.81 -18.15 15.04
C ASP A 275 1.61 -18.72 15.82
N VAL A 276 0.44 -18.78 15.18
CA VAL A 276 -0.80 -19.25 15.84
C VAL A 276 -0.66 -20.69 16.32
N LEU A 277 -0.05 -21.57 15.50
CA LEU A 277 0.19 -22.97 15.87
C LEU A 277 1.04 -23.08 17.13
N GLN A 278 2.09 -22.27 17.27
CA GLN A 278 2.94 -22.29 18.46
C GLN A 278 2.18 -21.89 19.71
N LEU A 279 1.30 -20.89 19.60
CA LEU A 279 0.50 -20.44 20.74
C LEU A 279 -0.52 -21.50 21.15
N MET A 280 -1.05 -22.25 20.18
CA MET A 280 -1.92 -23.40 20.45
C MET A 280 -1.17 -24.57 21.09
N VAL A 281 0.06 -24.85 20.66
CA VAL A 281 0.93 -25.85 21.29
C VAL A 281 1.32 -25.44 22.71
N ASN A 282 1.59 -24.15 22.96
CA ASN A 282 1.91 -23.66 24.30
C ASN A 282 0.70 -23.71 25.24
N ALA A 283 -0.50 -23.38 24.75
CA ALA A 283 -1.74 -23.55 25.50
C ALA A 283 -1.98 -25.03 25.88
N HIS A 284 -1.57 -25.96 25.02
CA HIS A 284 -1.59 -27.39 25.34
C HIS A 284 -0.58 -27.79 26.43
N LYS A 285 0.61 -27.16 26.48
CA LYS A 285 1.68 -27.48 27.45
C LYS A 285 1.46 -26.87 28.84
N LEU A 286 0.94 -25.64 28.92
CA LEU A 286 0.67 -24.94 30.17
C LEU A 286 -0.42 -25.58 31.04
N GLU A 287 -1.23 -26.50 30.49
CA GLU A 287 -2.27 -27.23 31.23
C GLU A 287 -1.84 -28.67 31.60
N GLY A 288 -0.63 -29.09 31.22
CA GLY A 288 -0.05 -30.40 31.57
C GLY A 288 0.90 -30.39 32.77
N GLU A 289 1.24 -29.21 33.29
CA GLU A 289 2.00 -29.02 34.53
C GLU A 289 1.01 -28.64 35.64
N GLU A 290 0.49 -29.65 36.35
CA GLU A 290 -0.23 -29.42 37.61
C GLU A 290 0.75 -28.81 38.63
N GLU A 291 0.39 -27.65 39.18
CA GLU A 291 1.01 -27.12 40.39
C GLU A 291 0.79 -28.11 41.53
N ASP A 292 1.87 -28.70 42.01
CA ASP A 292 1.94 -29.43 43.27
C ASP A 292 1.75 -28.41 44.42
N GLY A 293 0.50 -28.03 44.68
CA GLY A 293 0.12 -26.93 45.55
C GLY A 293 -1.16 -27.23 46.32
N ASN A 294 -0.98 -27.89 47.47
CA ASN A 294 -2.00 -28.26 48.45
C ASN A 294 -2.83 -27.04 48.93
N HIS A 295 -4.09 -26.91 48.52
CA HIS A 295 -5.15 -26.27 49.32
C HIS A 295 -6.54 -26.78 48.90
N GLY A 296 -7.28 -27.30 49.88
CA GLY A 296 -8.64 -27.79 49.70
C GLY A 296 -9.65 -26.65 49.60
N ASP A 297 -10.54 -26.76 48.62
CA ASP A 297 -11.93 -26.32 48.74
C ASP A 297 -12.80 -27.12 47.74
N ASP A 298 -13.93 -27.61 48.21
CA ASP A 298 -14.89 -28.42 47.46
C ASP A 298 -15.67 -27.53 46.48
N ASN A 299 -15.17 -27.39 45.26
CA ASN A 299 -15.97 -26.96 44.12
C ASN A 299 -15.69 -27.87 42.93
N HIS A 300 -16.74 -28.36 42.29
CA HIS A 300 -16.69 -29.24 41.12
C HIS A 300 -15.69 -28.74 40.05
N HIS A 301 -14.44 -29.20 40.13
CA HIS A 301 -13.42 -28.98 39.12
C HIS A 301 -13.80 -29.75 37.85
N HIS A 302 -14.46 -29.05 36.93
CA HIS A 302 -14.56 -29.50 35.55
C HIS A 302 -13.13 -29.55 34.98
N LYS A 303 -12.67 -30.74 34.64
CA LYS A 303 -11.37 -30.99 33.99
C LYS A 303 -11.33 -30.17 32.70
N LYS A 304 -10.53 -29.09 32.66
CA LYS A 304 -10.31 -28.28 31.45
C LYS A 304 -9.81 -29.16 30.32
N ILE A 305 -10.28 -28.91 29.10
CA ILE A 305 -10.08 -29.81 27.95
C ILE A 305 -8.64 -29.72 27.45
N GLN A 306 -7.93 -30.84 27.52
CA GLN A 306 -6.63 -31.00 26.88
C GLN A 306 -6.80 -31.10 25.35
N PHE A 307 -6.31 -30.09 24.59
CA PHE A 307 -6.35 -30.12 23.12
C PHE A 307 -5.49 -31.27 22.58
N THR A 308 -6.06 -32.26 21.90
CA THR A 308 -5.25 -33.28 21.22
C THR A 308 -4.58 -32.71 19.97
N ASN A 309 -3.56 -33.38 19.42
CA ASN A 309 -3.00 -33.02 18.11
C ASN A 309 -4.07 -32.97 17.01
N ALA A 310 -5.13 -33.79 17.13
CA ALA A 310 -6.28 -33.73 16.22
C ALA A 310 -7.14 -32.48 16.42
N ASP A 311 -7.25 -31.95 17.64
CA ASP A 311 -7.95 -30.69 17.93
C ASP A 311 -7.12 -29.48 17.50
N ILE A 312 -5.80 -29.50 17.71
CA ILE A 312 -4.88 -28.48 17.18
C ILE A 312 -4.97 -28.44 15.66
N THR A 313 -4.93 -29.61 15.03
CA THR A 313 -5.16 -29.78 13.60
C THR A 313 -6.53 -29.21 13.22
N ALA A 314 -7.66 -29.67 13.76
CA ALA A 314 -8.99 -29.12 13.42
C ALA A 314 -9.13 -27.57 13.53
N ASN A 315 -8.31 -26.92 14.36
CA ASN A 315 -8.25 -25.48 14.56
C ASN A 315 -7.21 -24.73 13.71
N VAL A 316 -6.11 -25.38 13.29
CA VAL A 316 -5.03 -24.82 12.44
C VAL A 316 -5.16 -25.28 10.97
N SER A 317 -5.55 -26.54 10.74
CA SER A 317 -5.45 -27.29 9.48
C SER A 317 -6.38 -28.52 9.44
N VAL A 318 -7.10 -28.70 8.36
CA VAL A 318 -8.09 -29.77 8.11
C VAL A 318 -7.52 -31.20 8.32
N SER A 319 -7.75 -32.03 9.39
CA SER A 319 -7.75 -33.56 9.34
C SER A 319 -7.91 -34.44 10.63
N PRO A 320 -8.07 -35.80 10.53
CA PRO A 320 -8.48 -36.70 11.61
C PRO A 320 -7.40 -37.70 12.11
N LYS A 321 -7.57 -38.17 13.36
CA LYS A 321 -7.42 -39.60 13.72
C LYS A 321 -8.12 -39.95 15.05
N ARG A 322 -9.11 -40.84 14.91
CA ARG A 322 -9.65 -41.88 15.81
C ARG A 322 -9.06 -41.97 17.23
N ASN A 323 -9.86 -41.64 18.24
CA ASN A 323 -9.84 -42.38 19.51
C ASN A 323 -11.25 -42.77 19.94
N ARG A 324 -11.46 -44.08 20.11
CA ARG A 324 -12.71 -44.70 20.58
C ARG A 324 -12.76 -44.52 22.10
N ARG A 325 -13.79 -43.83 22.59
CA ARG A 325 -14.65 -44.17 23.76
C ARG A 325 -15.25 -42.87 24.31
N HIS A 326 -16.52 -42.65 23.97
CA HIS A 326 -17.65 -42.38 24.87
C HIS A 326 -18.82 -41.89 23.99
N GLN A 327 -19.76 -42.81 23.78
CA GLN A 327 -21.07 -42.53 23.19
C GLN A 327 -22.03 -42.10 24.31
N SER A 328 -22.67 -40.95 24.11
CA SER A 328 -24.03 -40.65 24.60
C SER A 328 -24.66 -39.69 23.56
N LEU A 329 -25.40 -40.22 22.60
CA LEU A 329 -26.88 -40.23 22.54
C LEU A 329 -27.52 -38.83 22.63
N VAL A 330 -27.79 -38.18 21.47
CA VAL A 330 -29.09 -37.60 21.03
C VAL A 330 -28.98 -37.12 19.55
N HIS A 331 -30.10 -37.23 18.83
CA HIS A 331 -30.43 -37.16 17.39
C HIS A 331 -30.42 -35.71 16.80
N SER A 332 -29.71 -35.39 15.69
CA SER A 332 -30.08 -35.34 14.22
C SER A 332 -31.19 -34.35 13.78
N HIS A 333 -30.90 -33.32 12.93
CA HIS A 333 -31.41 -33.00 11.55
C HIS A 333 -31.41 -31.51 11.06
N SER A 334 -30.68 -31.24 9.94
CA SER A 334 -30.80 -30.26 8.79
C SER A 334 -30.48 -28.71 8.75
N SER A 335 -29.32 -28.28 8.19
CA SER A 335 -28.98 -26.96 7.54
C SER A 335 -28.36 -25.62 8.15
N TRP A 336 -27.01 -25.44 7.97
CA TRP A 336 -26.05 -24.34 7.50
C TRP A 336 -26.22 -22.85 8.02
N ARG A 337 -25.22 -21.96 8.34
CA ARG A 337 -23.83 -21.67 7.87
C ARG A 337 -22.92 -20.80 8.80
N GLY A 338 -21.65 -21.18 8.98
CA GLY A 338 -20.57 -20.31 9.55
C GLY A 338 -19.19 -20.52 8.90
N THR A 339 -18.55 -19.45 8.39
CA THR A 339 -17.25 -19.50 7.69
C THR A 339 -16.03 -19.34 8.61
N LYS A 340 -14.98 -20.16 8.37
CA LYS A 340 -13.66 -20.14 9.05
C LYS A 340 -12.96 -18.77 9.00
N PRO A 341 -12.04 -18.46 9.94
CA PRO A 341 -11.14 -17.30 9.89
C PRO A 341 -10.30 -17.24 8.61
N LEU A 342 -9.79 -18.38 8.13
CA LEU A 342 -8.99 -18.51 6.90
C LEU A 342 -9.80 -18.29 5.61
N ARG A 343 -11.01 -18.87 5.53
CA ARG A 343 -11.91 -18.71 4.37
C ARG A 343 -12.56 -17.33 4.34
N ARG A 344 -12.85 -16.74 5.51
CA ARG A 344 -13.19 -15.32 5.64
C ARG A 344 -12.00 -14.47 5.21
N LEU A 345 -10.77 -14.67 5.71
CA LEU A 345 -9.55 -13.95 5.28
C LEU A 345 -9.39 -13.96 3.74
N LEU A 346 -9.51 -15.14 3.14
CA LEU A 346 -9.36 -15.38 1.69
C LEU A 346 -10.51 -14.86 0.85
N ALA A 347 -11.74 -14.85 1.39
CA ALA A 347 -12.89 -14.24 0.72
C ALA A 347 -12.88 -12.72 0.88
N LEU A 348 -12.48 -12.22 2.06
CA LEU A 348 -12.24 -10.83 2.41
C LEU A 348 -11.15 -10.21 1.51
N SER A 349 -10.03 -10.92 1.26
CA SER A 349 -8.98 -10.44 0.36
C SER A 349 -9.38 -10.46 -1.12
N ARG A 350 -10.18 -11.45 -1.54
CA ARG A 350 -10.77 -11.55 -2.90
C ARG A 350 -11.81 -10.47 -3.21
N ILE A 351 -12.49 -10.01 -2.17
CA ILE A 351 -13.57 -9.05 -2.26
C ILE A 351 -13.07 -7.62 -2.04
N CYS A 352 -12.11 -7.38 -1.13
CA CYS A 352 -11.60 -6.03 -0.84
C CYS A 352 -10.75 -5.40 -1.94
N SER A 353 -10.26 -6.20 -2.89
CA SER A 353 -9.53 -5.69 -4.05
C SER A 353 -10.45 -5.24 -5.19
N GLN A 354 -11.75 -5.58 -5.22
CA GLN A 354 -12.59 -5.22 -6.38
C GLN A 354 -13.25 -3.83 -6.27
N PRO A 355 -13.91 -3.43 -5.17
CA PRO A 355 -14.61 -2.14 -5.06
C PRO A 355 -13.71 -0.95 -4.70
N ILE A 356 -12.60 -1.16 -3.98
CA ILE A 356 -11.61 -0.09 -3.73
C ILE A 356 -10.96 0.35 -5.06
N LEU A 357 -10.92 -0.54 -6.05
CA LEU A 357 -10.30 -0.32 -7.37
C LEU A 357 -11.31 0.03 -8.48
N THR A 358 -12.60 -0.30 -8.31
CA THR A 358 -13.69 0.05 -9.26
C THR A 358 -14.61 1.18 -8.80
N SER A 359 -14.55 1.63 -7.55
CA SER A 359 -15.26 2.85 -7.13
C SER A 359 -14.63 4.07 -7.82
N ARG A 360 -15.41 4.66 -8.73
CA ARG A 360 -15.21 5.95 -9.43
C ARG A 360 -13.90 6.65 -9.05
N THR A 361 -12.98 6.74 -10.00
CA THR A 361 -11.86 7.70 -10.25
C THR A 361 -11.46 8.79 -9.23
N ASN A 362 -12.30 9.17 -8.26
CA ASN A 362 -12.04 10.13 -7.18
C ASN A 362 -11.57 9.48 -5.86
N SER A 363 -12.00 8.26 -5.52
CA SER A 363 -11.60 7.58 -4.27
C SER A 363 -10.15 7.10 -4.32
N SER A 364 -9.74 6.50 -5.45
CA SER A 364 -8.34 6.16 -5.72
C SER A 364 -7.45 7.41 -5.69
N LYS A 365 -7.89 8.55 -6.25
CA LYS A 365 -7.14 9.83 -6.19
C LYS A 365 -6.97 10.36 -4.77
N ARG A 366 -8.02 10.32 -3.94
CA ARG A 366 -7.96 10.73 -2.51
C ARG A 366 -7.05 9.82 -1.69
N LEU A 367 -7.06 8.52 -1.98
CA LEU A 367 -6.17 7.53 -1.38
C LEU A 367 -4.72 7.77 -1.84
N THR A 368 -4.44 7.87 -3.14
CA THR A 368 -3.08 8.01 -3.70
C THR A 368 -2.39 9.33 -3.37
N ASN A 369 -3.11 10.42 -3.14
CA ASN A 369 -2.50 11.73 -2.85
C ASN A 369 -1.75 11.78 -1.49
N ASN A 370 -1.95 10.80 -0.61
CA ASN A 370 -1.32 10.76 0.72
C ASN A 370 -0.37 9.57 0.96
N PHE A 371 -0.21 8.66 -0.01
CA PHE A 371 0.66 7.49 0.16
C PHE A 371 2.11 7.80 -0.27
N ARG A 372 2.91 8.31 0.68
CA ARG A 372 4.37 8.43 0.53
C ARG A 372 5.02 7.04 0.45
N MET A 373 6.11 6.89 -0.32
CA MET A 373 6.97 5.71 -0.24
C MET A 373 7.74 5.74 1.09
N GLY A 374 7.28 4.94 2.05
CA GLY A 374 7.91 4.72 3.36
C GLY A 374 7.53 3.34 3.86
N THR A 375 8.24 2.84 4.88
CA THR A 375 7.94 1.55 5.52
C THR A 375 6.52 1.57 6.08
N VAL A 376 5.69 0.62 5.65
CA VAL A 376 4.32 0.47 6.14
C VAL A 376 4.39 -0.21 7.51
N ASP A 377 4.25 0.57 8.58
CA ASP A 377 4.15 0.04 9.93
C ASP A 377 2.68 -0.04 10.43
N LEU A 378 2.48 -0.85 11.47
CA LEU A 378 1.14 -1.08 12.03
C LEU A 378 0.48 0.20 12.58
N GLN A 379 1.26 1.15 13.09
CA GLN A 379 0.71 2.38 13.66
C GLN A 379 0.17 3.30 12.55
N THR A 380 0.92 3.40 11.45
CA THR A 380 0.58 4.18 10.26
C THR A 380 -0.69 3.62 9.63
N VAL A 381 -0.75 2.31 9.41
CA VAL A 381 -1.92 1.63 8.82
C VAL A 381 -3.19 1.80 9.67
N ASN A 382 -3.07 1.84 11.00
CA ASN A 382 -4.22 2.02 11.87
C ASN A 382 -4.77 3.45 11.90
N LYS A 383 -3.96 4.46 11.52
CA LYS A 383 -4.38 5.86 11.44
C LYS A 383 -5.11 6.20 10.13
N MET A 384 -5.15 5.29 9.15
CA MET A 384 -5.75 5.53 7.84
C MET A 384 -7.27 5.35 7.88
N GLU A 385 -7.99 6.39 8.29
CA GLU A 385 -9.45 6.35 8.48
C GLU A 385 -10.23 6.08 7.19
N TYR A 386 -9.83 6.69 6.07
CA TYR A 386 -10.50 6.47 4.78
C TYR A 386 -10.31 5.02 4.28
N LEU A 387 -9.11 4.45 4.48
CA LEU A 387 -8.83 3.05 4.13
C LEU A 387 -9.67 2.08 4.97
N GLU A 388 -9.77 2.33 6.28
CA GLU A 388 -10.65 1.56 7.16
C GLU A 388 -12.10 1.63 6.67
N GLY A 389 -12.60 2.83 6.33
CA GLY A 389 -13.95 3.01 5.82
C GLY A 389 -14.17 2.32 4.47
N ALA A 390 -13.19 2.36 3.56
CA ALA A 390 -13.26 1.72 2.25
C ALA A 390 -13.28 0.19 2.36
N ILE A 391 -12.49 -0.39 3.27
CA ILE A 391 -12.55 -1.81 3.57
C ILE A 391 -13.90 -2.16 4.18
N LYS A 392 -14.39 -1.41 5.18
CA LYS A 392 -15.68 -1.70 5.82
C LYS A 392 -16.86 -1.63 4.85
N GLU A 393 -16.88 -0.64 3.97
CA GLU A 393 -17.92 -0.49 2.95
C GLU A 393 -17.87 -1.60 1.92
N THR A 394 -16.67 -2.04 1.54
CA THR A 394 -16.51 -3.23 0.70
C THR A 394 -17.14 -4.46 1.37
N LEU A 395 -16.94 -4.63 2.67
CA LEU A 395 -17.50 -5.77 3.40
C LEU A 395 -18.98 -5.69 3.69
N ARG A 396 -19.55 -4.49 3.61
CA ARG A 396 -21.00 -4.29 3.61
C ARG A 396 -21.60 -4.75 2.28
N LEU A 397 -21.07 -4.28 1.15
CA LEU A 397 -21.59 -4.67 -0.17
C LEU A 397 -21.33 -6.14 -0.50
N TYR A 398 -20.22 -6.69 0.01
CA TYR A 398 -19.75 -8.01 -0.37
C TYR A 398 -19.32 -8.82 0.86
N PRO A 399 -20.23 -9.14 1.79
CA PRO A 399 -19.88 -9.95 2.95
C PRO A 399 -19.51 -11.37 2.51
N ALA A 400 -18.35 -11.85 2.96
CA ALA A 400 -17.89 -13.22 2.64
C ALA A 400 -18.93 -14.31 3.00
N SER A 401 -19.75 -14.06 4.02
CA SER A 401 -20.88 -14.90 4.43
C SER A 401 -22.16 -14.09 4.28
N SER A 402 -23.12 -14.57 3.50
CA SER A 402 -24.38 -13.85 3.31
C SER A 402 -25.37 -13.98 4.47
N LEU A 403 -25.11 -14.91 5.41
CA LEU A 403 -25.90 -15.15 6.61
C LEU A 403 -25.05 -15.71 7.76
N THR A 404 -25.59 -15.71 8.98
CA THR A 404 -25.06 -16.43 10.16
C THR A 404 -26.22 -17.00 10.98
N ASP A 405 -25.94 -17.96 11.87
CA ASP A 405 -26.97 -18.67 12.63
C ASP A 405 -26.72 -18.75 14.15
N ARG A 406 -27.78 -19.02 14.92
CA ARG A 406 -27.76 -19.49 16.32
C ARG A 406 -28.83 -20.55 16.55
N TYR A 407 -28.57 -21.49 17.46
CA TYR A 407 -29.48 -22.59 17.75
C TYR A 407 -30.24 -22.37 19.06
N CYS A 408 -31.54 -22.60 19.00
CA CYS A 408 -32.48 -22.56 20.11
C CYS A 408 -32.80 -23.99 20.53
N GLU A 409 -32.16 -24.46 21.60
CA GLU A 409 -32.34 -25.83 22.10
C GLU A 409 -33.69 -26.01 22.80
N GLU A 410 -34.09 -25.02 23.58
CA GLU A 410 -35.32 -25.02 24.36
C GLU A 410 -36.33 -24.01 23.79
N SER A 411 -37.62 -24.24 24.03
CA SER A 411 -38.66 -23.28 23.62
C SER A 411 -38.53 -21.99 24.45
N THR A 412 -38.65 -20.85 23.79
CA THR A 412 -38.44 -19.54 24.43
C THR A 412 -39.34 -18.47 23.81
N VAL A 413 -39.35 -17.27 24.40
CA VAL A 413 -40.05 -16.11 23.87
C VAL A 413 -39.02 -15.04 23.50
N ILE A 414 -38.99 -14.65 22.24
CA ILE A 414 -38.13 -13.58 21.71
C ILE A 414 -39.00 -12.63 20.90
N GLY A 415 -38.89 -11.31 21.16
CA GLY A 415 -39.67 -10.31 20.44
C GLY A 415 -41.19 -10.47 20.57
N GLY A 416 -41.67 -11.04 21.68
CA GLY A 416 -43.09 -11.32 21.90
C GLY A 416 -43.63 -12.56 21.16
N VAL A 417 -42.78 -13.32 20.46
CA VAL A 417 -43.15 -14.51 19.69
C VAL A 417 -42.62 -15.77 20.39
N THR A 418 -43.47 -16.79 20.51
CA THR A 418 -43.06 -18.11 21.00
C THR A 418 -42.24 -18.83 19.93
N VAL A 419 -40.95 -19.03 20.21
CA VAL A 419 -40.01 -19.77 19.37
C VAL A 419 -39.95 -21.22 19.87
N PRO A 420 -40.34 -22.21 19.05
CA PRO A 420 -40.27 -23.61 19.46
C PRO A 420 -38.83 -24.07 19.68
N ALA A 421 -38.63 -25.03 20.58
CA ALA A 421 -37.39 -25.80 20.67
C ALA A 421 -36.95 -26.34 19.30
N GLN A 422 -35.63 -26.51 19.15
CA GLN A 422 -34.99 -26.96 17.92
C GLN A 422 -35.23 -26.00 16.74
N THR A 423 -35.16 -24.71 17.03
CA THR A 423 -35.25 -23.65 16.01
C THR A 423 -33.86 -23.07 15.75
N VAL A 424 -33.55 -22.81 14.47
CA VAL A 424 -32.34 -22.10 14.07
C VAL A 424 -32.71 -20.65 13.78
N PHE A 425 -32.13 -19.70 14.51
CA PHE A 425 -32.20 -18.29 14.14
C PHE A 425 -31.27 -18.04 12.97
N ILE A 426 -31.80 -17.50 11.88
CA ILE A 426 -31.04 -17.14 10.68
C ILE A 426 -30.98 -15.62 10.58
N ILE A 427 -29.77 -15.07 10.54
CA ILE A 427 -29.52 -13.63 10.46
C ILE A 427 -29.04 -13.32 9.03
N PRO A 428 -29.85 -12.63 8.20
CA PRO A 428 -29.55 -12.42 6.78
C PRO A 428 -28.60 -11.23 6.60
N ILE A 429 -27.31 -11.45 6.82
CA ILE A 429 -26.24 -10.42 6.75
C ILE A 429 -26.30 -9.64 5.44
N TYR A 430 -26.37 -10.32 4.29
CA TYR A 430 -26.39 -9.64 2.98
C TYR A 430 -27.61 -8.73 2.83
N THR A 431 -28.79 -9.22 3.20
CA THR A 431 -30.04 -8.45 3.15
C THR A 431 -29.97 -7.24 4.09
N ILE A 432 -29.51 -7.42 5.34
CA ILE A 432 -29.30 -6.31 6.30
C ILE A 432 -28.33 -5.27 5.73
N HIS A 433 -27.29 -5.71 5.03
CA HIS A 433 -26.27 -4.83 4.48
C HIS A 433 -26.76 -4.03 3.26
N HIS A 434 -27.75 -4.53 2.52
CA HIS A 434 -28.32 -3.86 1.34
C HIS A 434 -29.70 -3.25 1.63
N ASP A 435 -30.09 -3.20 2.89
CA ASP A 435 -31.41 -2.74 3.31
C ASP A 435 -31.51 -1.20 3.23
N PRO A 436 -32.42 -0.64 2.40
CA PRO A 436 -32.60 0.80 2.30
C PRO A 436 -33.19 1.43 3.57
N GLU A 437 -33.82 0.66 4.47
CA GLU A 437 -34.26 1.15 5.79
C GLU A 437 -33.09 1.40 6.75
N ILE A 438 -31.95 0.74 6.52
CA ILE A 438 -30.77 0.79 7.38
C ILE A 438 -29.66 1.63 6.75
N TRP A 439 -29.50 1.56 5.43
CA TRP A 439 -28.42 2.21 4.69
C TRP A 439 -28.99 3.11 3.60
N GLU A 440 -28.76 4.42 3.69
CA GLU A 440 -29.14 5.38 2.65
C GLU A 440 -28.42 5.07 1.33
N ASP A 441 -29.13 4.81 0.24
CA ASP A 441 -28.54 4.44 -1.07
C ASP A 441 -27.60 3.21 -0.93
N PRO A 442 -28.17 2.04 -0.60
CA PRO A 442 -27.43 0.86 -0.12
C PRO A 442 -26.54 0.22 -1.20
N GLU A 443 -26.84 0.42 -2.48
CA GLU A 443 -26.06 -0.17 -3.57
C GLU A 443 -24.79 0.64 -3.90
N SER A 444 -24.75 1.90 -3.47
CA SER A 444 -23.61 2.79 -3.74
C SER A 444 -22.47 2.60 -2.75
N PHE A 445 -21.24 2.54 -3.27
CA PHE A 445 -20.01 2.48 -2.46
C PHE A 445 -19.68 3.84 -1.83
N LYS A 446 -19.93 3.98 -0.52
CA LYS A 446 -19.66 5.20 0.26
C LYS A 446 -18.82 4.92 1.52
N PRO A 447 -17.48 4.96 1.45
CA PRO A 447 -16.59 4.78 2.60
C PRO A 447 -16.88 5.70 3.79
N GLU A 448 -17.40 6.91 3.50
CA GLU A 448 -17.70 7.97 4.45
C GLU A 448 -18.75 7.56 5.50
N ARG A 449 -19.53 6.49 5.28
CA ARG A 449 -20.44 5.92 6.28
C ARG A 449 -19.71 5.51 7.57
N PHE A 450 -18.47 5.06 7.43
CA PHE A 450 -17.68 4.50 8.53
C PHE A 450 -16.64 5.48 9.10
N ASN A 451 -16.70 6.76 8.74
CA ASN A 451 -15.86 7.78 9.35
C ASN A 451 -16.29 8.04 10.82
N LYS A 452 -15.46 8.73 11.59
CA LYS A 452 -15.76 9.03 13.00
C LYS A 452 -17.07 9.81 13.19
N GLU A 453 -17.39 10.69 12.24
CA GLU A 453 -18.59 11.54 12.27
C GLU A 453 -19.90 10.79 12.03
N ASN A 454 -19.89 9.69 11.25
CA ASN A 454 -21.10 8.96 10.89
C ASN A 454 -21.23 7.61 11.59
N SER A 455 -20.11 7.02 12.02
CA SER A 455 -20.09 5.65 12.57
C SER A 455 -20.96 5.47 13.82
N HIS A 456 -21.17 6.51 14.63
CA HIS A 456 -22.05 6.47 15.80
C HIS A 456 -23.54 6.32 15.45
N ARG A 457 -23.93 6.61 14.20
CA ARG A 457 -25.31 6.48 13.70
C ARG A 457 -25.63 5.07 13.22
N ILE A 458 -24.62 4.23 13.04
CA ILE A 458 -24.78 2.85 12.57
C ILE A 458 -25.08 1.97 13.78
N HIS A 459 -26.25 1.31 13.76
CA HIS A 459 -26.60 0.35 14.78
C HIS A 459 -25.54 -0.77 14.86
N PRO A 460 -25.10 -1.23 16.06
CA PRO A 460 -24.03 -2.21 16.18
C PRO A 460 -24.24 -3.52 15.39
N MET A 461 -25.50 -3.95 15.25
CA MET A 461 -25.90 -5.13 14.48
C MET A 461 -26.20 -4.87 12.99
N ALA A 462 -26.02 -3.65 12.49
CA ALA A 462 -26.18 -3.36 11.07
C ALA A 462 -24.96 -3.85 10.25
N TRP A 463 -23.75 -3.78 10.81
CA TRP A 463 -22.52 -4.20 10.12
C TRP A 463 -21.95 -5.50 10.73
N LEU A 464 -22.29 -6.63 10.10
CA LEU A 464 -22.03 -8.00 10.57
C LEU A 464 -21.15 -8.89 9.65
N PRO A 465 -20.20 -8.39 8.84
CA PRO A 465 -19.41 -9.26 7.95
C PRO A 465 -18.53 -10.27 8.69
N PHE A 466 -18.25 -10.02 9.97
CA PHE A 466 -17.53 -10.91 10.88
C PHE A 466 -18.45 -11.62 11.90
N GLY A 467 -19.76 -11.42 11.81
CA GLY A 467 -20.74 -11.80 12.84
C GLY A 467 -20.73 -10.84 14.04
N GLY A 468 -21.43 -11.21 15.11
CA GLY A 468 -21.55 -10.42 16.34
C GLY A 468 -21.52 -11.27 17.61
N GLY A 469 -21.34 -10.60 18.75
CA GLY A 469 -21.32 -11.21 20.08
C GLY A 469 -20.10 -12.10 20.38
N PRO A 470 -20.15 -12.93 21.44
CA PRO A 470 -19.01 -13.75 21.86
C PRO A 470 -18.47 -14.73 20.79
N ARG A 471 -19.32 -15.14 19.84
CA ARG A 471 -18.95 -15.97 18.67
C ARG A 471 -18.51 -15.18 17.42
N ILE A 472 -18.20 -13.88 17.54
CA ILE A 472 -17.62 -13.08 16.45
C ILE A 472 -16.35 -13.74 15.88
N CYS A 473 -16.02 -13.46 14.61
CA CYS A 473 -14.81 -13.99 13.98
C CYS A 473 -13.54 -13.74 14.81
N LEU A 474 -12.86 -14.82 15.19
CA LEU A 474 -11.60 -14.74 15.95
C LEU A 474 -10.49 -14.03 15.17
N GLY A 475 -10.45 -14.24 13.85
CA GLY A 475 -9.44 -13.68 12.95
C GLY A 475 -9.77 -12.28 12.41
N MET A 476 -10.80 -11.59 12.90
CA MET A 476 -11.22 -10.28 12.36
C MET A 476 -10.07 -9.28 12.30
N ARG A 477 -9.30 -9.13 13.38
CA ARG A 477 -8.19 -8.16 13.46
C ARG A 477 -7.05 -8.52 12.51
N LEU A 478 -6.75 -9.81 12.38
CA LEU A 478 -5.76 -10.31 11.44
C LEU A 478 -6.18 -10.01 9.99
N ALA A 479 -7.45 -10.26 9.66
CA ALA A 479 -8.00 -10.01 8.33
C ALA A 479 -7.93 -8.53 7.95
N MET A 480 -8.38 -7.66 8.87
CA MET A 480 -8.35 -6.22 8.66
C MET A 480 -6.91 -5.73 8.47
N MET A 481 -5.96 -6.28 9.22
CA MET A 481 -4.54 -5.96 9.07
C MET A 481 -4.00 -6.39 7.70
N GLU A 482 -4.19 -7.65 7.31
CA GLU A 482 -3.76 -8.18 6.02
C GLU A 482 -4.30 -7.33 4.86
N MET A 483 -5.60 -7.05 4.86
CA MET A 483 -6.24 -6.26 3.80
C MET A 483 -5.65 -4.86 3.71
N LYS A 484 -5.43 -4.20 4.85
CA LYS A 484 -4.83 -2.87 4.85
C LYS A 484 -3.39 -2.89 4.35
N PHE A 485 -2.56 -3.81 4.83
CA PHE A 485 -1.17 -3.94 4.38
C PHE A 485 -1.12 -4.21 2.88
N GLY A 486 -1.88 -5.19 2.39
CA GLY A 486 -1.96 -5.49 0.96
C GLY A 486 -2.40 -4.28 0.14
N VAL A 487 -3.52 -3.63 0.50
CA VAL A 487 -4.03 -2.47 -0.24
C VAL A 487 -3.04 -1.30 -0.23
N VAL A 488 -2.46 -0.95 0.92
CA VAL A 488 -1.50 0.17 1.01
C VAL A 488 -0.26 -0.12 0.18
N ARG A 489 0.35 -1.30 0.34
CA ARG A 489 1.59 -1.66 -0.38
C ARG A 489 1.41 -1.61 -1.88
N ILE A 490 0.24 -2.04 -2.35
CA ILE A 490 -0.09 -2.00 -3.78
C ILE A 490 -0.37 -0.57 -4.23
N LEU A 491 -1.21 0.20 -3.51
CA LEU A 491 -1.56 1.58 -3.91
C LEU A 491 -0.38 2.56 -3.82
N GLN A 492 0.65 2.24 -3.03
CA GLN A 492 1.93 2.96 -3.06
C GLN A 492 2.61 2.85 -4.43
N LYS A 493 2.44 1.73 -5.14
CA LYS A 493 3.18 1.41 -6.37
C LYS A 493 2.34 1.43 -7.64
N TYR A 494 1.05 1.16 -7.52
CA TYR A 494 0.18 0.88 -8.66
C TYR A 494 -1.14 1.63 -8.54
N ARG A 495 -1.63 2.04 -9.69
CA ARG A 495 -2.99 2.51 -9.93
C ARG A 495 -3.72 1.45 -10.75
N PHE A 496 -4.98 1.26 -10.44
CA PHE A 496 -5.82 0.31 -11.15
C PHE A 496 -6.82 1.05 -12.00
N GLU A 497 -6.98 0.58 -13.24
CA GLU A 497 -7.97 1.07 -14.17
C GLU A 497 -8.78 -0.09 -14.74
N THR A 498 -10.07 0.16 -14.95
CA THR A 498 -10.99 -0.80 -15.56
C THR A 498 -10.65 -0.96 -17.03
N CYS A 499 -10.83 -2.16 -17.56
CA CYS A 499 -10.71 -2.46 -18.98
C CYS A 499 -12.08 -2.87 -19.57
N PRO A 500 -12.22 -2.98 -20.91
CA PRO A 500 -13.47 -3.42 -21.55
C PRO A 500 -14.01 -4.77 -21.02
N GLU A 501 -13.12 -5.65 -20.55
CA GLU A 501 -13.47 -6.95 -19.96
C GLU A 501 -13.81 -6.90 -18.47
N THR A 502 -13.73 -5.72 -17.84
CA THR A 502 -14.14 -5.52 -16.44
C THR A 502 -15.66 -5.39 -16.35
N GLU A 503 -16.33 -6.35 -15.70
CA GLU A 503 -17.76 -6.30 -15.45
C GLU A 503 -18.08 -5.26 -14.35
N ILE A 504 -18.91 -4.26 -14.69
CA ILE A 504 -19.34 -3.20 -13.77
C ILE A 504 -20.87 -3.05 -13.88
N PRO A 505 -21.64 -3.29 -12.79
CA PRO A 505 -21.20 -3.82 -11.50
C PRO A 505 -20.74 -5.29 -11.59
N PRO A 506 -19.94 -5.79 -10.63
CA PRO A 506 -19.50 -7.18 -10.64
C PRO A 506 -20.70 -8.12 -10.48
N VAL A 507 -20.81 -9.12 -11.35
CA VAL A 507 -21.86 -10.14 -11.22
C VAL A 507 -21.52 -11.07 -10.06
N LEU A 508 -22.46 -11.29 -9.14
CA LEU A 508 -22.28 -12.15 -7.98
C LEU A 508 -23.12 -13.42 -8.09
N ASN A 509 -22.49 -14.56 -7.84
CA ASN A 509 -23.15 -15.78 -7.42
C ASN A 509 -23.50 -15.69 -5.93
N ILE A 510 -24.75 -15.35 -5.69
CA ILE A 510 -25.36 -15.31 -4.35
C ILE A 510 -26.10 -16.61 -3.99
N SER A 511 -26.03 -17.64 -4.85
CA SER A 511 -26.83 -18.86 -4.71
C SER A 511 -26.31 -19.84 -3.66
N THR A 512 -24.99 -19.82 -3.38
CA THR A 512 -24.31 -20.84 -2.57
C THR A 512 -24.13 -20.47 -1.09
N GLY A 513 -24.78 -19.39 -0.61
CA GLY A 513 -24.65 -18.90 0.78
C GLY A 513 -23.28 -18.30 1.11
N LEU A 514 -22.37 -18.33 0.14
CA LEU A 514 -21.13 -17.56 0.08
C LEU A 514 -21.23 -16.67 -1.14
N ILE A 515 -20.80 -15.43 -0.99
CA ILE A 515 -20.70 -14.53 -2.13
C ILE A 515 -19.47 -14.94 -2.93
N SER A 516 -19.69 -15.31 -4.18
CA SER A 516 -18.64 -15.72 -5.12
C SER A 516 -18.98 -15.23 -6.52
N PRO A 517 -18.09 -15.34 -7.51
CA PRO A 517 -18.41 -14.98 -8.89
C PRO A 517 -19.40 -15.99 -9.56
N PRO A 518 -20.25 -15.62 -10.56
CA PRO A 518 -21.27 -16.44 -11.24
C PRO A 518 -20.86 -17.89 -11.54
N ASN A 519 -19.62 -18.11 -12.00
CA ASN A 519 -19.11 -19.43 -12.41
C ASN A 519 -18.40 -20.23 -11.30
N GLY A 520 -18.61 -19.88 -10.03
CA GLY A 520 -18.05 -20.59 -8.87
C GLY A 520 -16.54 -20.42 -8.71
N PHE A 521 -15.94 -21.20 -7.78
CA PHE A 521 -14.51 -21.08 -7.47
C PHE A 521 -13.58 -21.68 -8.53
N HIS A 522 -14.07 -22.60 -9.36
CA HIS A 522 -13.26 -23.38 -10.30
C HIS A 522 -13.05 -22.73 -11.67
N ASN A 523 -13.90 -21.79 -12.08
CA ASN A 523 -13.77 -21.19 -13.41
C ASN A 523 -12.97 -19.89 -13.36
N ASN A 524 -12.01 -19.74 -14.28
CA ASN A 524 -11.07 -18.61 -14.37
C ASN A 524 -11.70 -17.33 -14.98
N SER A 525 -13.02 -17.27 -15.07
CA SER A 525 -13.72 -16.32 -15.93
C SER A 525 -14.18 -15.02 -15.26
N LEU A 526 -13.80 -14.73 -14.01
CA LEU A 526 -14.23 -13.49 -13.35
C LEU A 526 -13.06 -12.60 -12.91
N VAL A 527 -13.14 -11.37 -13.42
CA VAL A 527 -12.08 -10.40 -13.64
C VAL A 527 -11.08 -10.91 -14.66
N LYS A 528 -11.43 -10.78 -15.95
CA LYS A 528 -10.48 -11.15 -16.98
C LYS A 528 -9.23 -10.29 -16.87
N HIS A 529 -9.37 -8.98 -16.64
CA HIS A 529 -8.24 -8.08 -16.77
C HIS A 529 -8.48 -6.80 -15.96
N ILE A 530 -7.51 -6.33 -15.20
CA ILE A 530 -7.45 -4.93 -14.73
C ILE A 530 -6.19 -4.35 -15.31
N LYS A 531 -6.28 -3.16 -15.93
CA LYS A 531 -5.10 -2.46 -16.40
C LYS A 531 -4.38 -1.91 -15.17
N VAL A 532 -3.19 -2.42 -14.92
CA VAL A 532 -2.35 -1.95 -13.82
C VAL A 532 -1.43 -0.89 -14.41
N GLU A 533 -1.78 0.37 -14.21
CA GLU A 533 -0.88 1.46 -14.52
C GLU A 533 -0.02 1.72 -13.30
N LEU A 534 1.28 1.91 -13.50
CA LEU A 534 2.12 2.45 -12.44
C LEU A 534 1.54 3.81 -12.05
N THR A 535 1.45 4.12 -10.76
CA THR A 535 1.13 5.49 -10.33
C THR A 535 2.05 6.45 -11.09
N ARG A 536 1.61 7.63 -11.54
CA ARG A 536 2.38 8.50 -12.45
C ARG A 536 3.83 8.77 -12.01
N SER A 537 4.11 8.68 -10.72
CA SER A 537 5.44 8.70 -10.11
C SER A 537 6.35 7.52 -10.51
N ILE A 538 5.78 6.35 -10.82
CA ILE A 538 6.48 5.10 -11.15
C ILE A 538 6.32 4.70 -12.62
N TRP A 539 5.37 5.25 -13.40
CA TRP A 539 5.42 5.06 -14.87
C TRP A 539 6.72 5.66 -15.43
N TYR A 540 7.22 6.75 -14.85
CA TYR A 540 8.57 7.24 -15.09
C TYR A 540 9.63 6.22 -14.63
N LEU A 541 9.64 5.81 -13.35
CA LEU A 541 10.67 4.89 -12.80
C LEU A 541 10.70 3.49 -13.44
N ASN A 542 9.56 2.90 -13.83
CA ASN A 542 9.48 1.55 -14.39
C ASN A 542 9.57 1.52 -15.92
N SER A 543 9.20 2.60 -16.63
CA SER A 543 9.67 2.78 -18.01
C SER A 543 11.20 2.90 -18.04
N LEU A 544 11.80 3.51 -17.01
CA LEU A 544 13.24 3.54 -16.76
C LEU A 544 13.83 2.16 -16.38
N LEU A 545 13.13 1.31 -15.63
CA LEU A 545 13.59 -0.06 -15.28
C LEU A 545 13.43 -1.08 -16.41
N LEU A 546 12.40 -0.98 -17.26
CA LEU A 546 12.32 -1.77 -18.50
C LEU A 546 13.34 -1.29 -19.53
N MET A 547 13.69 0.00 -19.50
CA MET A 547 14.86 0.54 -20.19
C MET A 547 16.20 0.09 -19.58
N LYS A 548 16.29 -0.36 -18.32
CA LYS A 548 17.56 -0.85 -17.73
C LYS A 548 18.16 -2.05 -18.47
N SER A 549 17.40 -2.79 -19.27
CA SER A 549 17.97 -3.84 -20.13
C SER A 549 18.64 -3.29 -21.41
N LYS A 550 18.51 -1.98 -21.67
CA LYS A 550 19.04 -1.28 -22.86
C LYS A 550 19.36 0.21 -22.60
N MET A 551 19.72 0.64 -21.39
CA MET A 551 20.22 2.02 -21.21
C MET A 551 21.71 2.06 -21.56
N PRO A 552 22.13 2.94 -22.48
CA PRO A 552 23.55 3.21 -22.68
C PRO A 552 24.14 3.70 -21.35
N SER A 553 25.40 3.40 -21.08
CA SER A 553 26.12 4.08 -20.00
C SER A 553 25.96 5.59 -20.17
N THR A 554 25.45 6.30 -19.17
CA THR A 554 25.48 7.76 -19.15
C THR A 554 26.94 8.18 -19.27
N LYS A 555 27.28 8.86 -20.37
CA LYS A 555 28.63 9.36 -20.61
C LYS A 555 29.09 10.21 -19.43
N GLY A 556 30.33 10.02 -18.99
CA GLY A 556 30.91 10.82 -17.89
C GLY A 556 31.07 12.28 -18.27
N LEU A 557 31.27 13.18 -17.28
CA LEU A 557 31.43 14.62 -17.53
C LEU A 557 32.51 14.91 -18.59
N LEU A 558 33.72 14.36 -18.41
CA LEU A 558 34.84 14.60 -19.31
C LEU A 558 34.59 14.04 -20.71
N GLU A 559 33.98 12.85 -20.79
CA GLU A 559 33.60 12.26 -22.07
C GLU A 559 32.61 13.14 -22.84
N ARG A 560 31.67 13.81 -22.16
CA ARG A 560 30.72 14.74 -22.79
C ARG A 560 31.43 15.98 -23.30
N LEU A 561 32.28 16.59 -22.47
CA LEU A 561 33.04 17.79 -22.83
C LEU A 561 34.02 17.52 -23.98
N ASP A 562 34.74 16.39 -23.95
CA ASP A 562 35.67 15.97 -25.01
C ASP A 562 34.96 15.72 -26.36
N ASN A 563 33.69 15.30 -26.31
CA ASN A 563 32.83 15.17 -27.49
C ASN A 563 32.27 16.51 -28.00
N GLY A 564 32.65 17.64 -27.40
CA GLY A 564 32.12 18.96 -27.72
C GLY A 564 30.67 19.17 -27.28
N GLU A 565 30.17 18.34 -26.35
CA GLU A 565 28.85 18.55 -25.77
C GLU A 565 28.89 19.70 -24.76
N LYS A 566 27.93 20.60 -24.85
CA LYS A 566 27.71 21.62 -23.82
C LYS A 566 27.04 20.98 -22.60
N VAL A 567 27.51 21.23 -21.39
CA VAL A 567 26.91 20.70 -20.16
C VAL A 567 26.22 21.84 -19.44
N VAL A 568 24.89 21.74 -19.28
CA VAL A 568 24.09 22.73 -18.56
C VAL A 568 23.91 22.32 -17.10
N VAL A 569 24.26 23.20 -16.17
CA VAL A 569 24.14 22.93 -14.73
C VAL A 569 23.25 23.97 -14.08
N ALA A 570 22.18 23.48 -13.46
CA ALA A 570 21.30 24.32 -12.68
C ALA A 570 21.71 24.33 -11.20
N GLU A 571 22.10 25.52 -10.75
CA GLU A 571 22.30 25.86 -9.34
C GLU A 571 21.16 26.78 -8.86
N GLY A 572 21.34 27.33 -7.67
CA GLY A 572 20.53 28.42 -7.13
C GLY A 572 19.44 28.01 -6.16
N TYR A 573 19.51 26.77 -5.66
CA TYR A 573 18.62 26.19 -4.64
C TYR A 573 18.43 27.11 -3.43
N LEU A 574 19.50 27.76 -2.97
CA LEU A 574 19.53 28.58 -1.77
C LEU A 574 18.53 29.74 -1.80
N PHE A 575 18.63 30.62 -2.80
CA PHE A 575 17.67 31.73 -2.95
C PHE A 575 16.30 31.26 -3.43
N ASN A 576 16.22 30.13 -4.12
CA ASN A 576 14.92 29.58 -4.50
C ASN A 576 14.12 29.17 -3.26
N PHE A 577 14.76 28.50 -2.30
CA PHE A 577 14.12 28.12 -1.04
C PHE A 577 13.92 29.29 -0.09
N GLU A 578 14.76 30.32 -0.13
CA GLU A 578 14.52 31.57 0.59
C GLU A 578 13.27 32.28 0.06
N LYS A 579 13.14 32.47 -1.26
CA LYS A 579 11.94 33.04 -1.91
C LYS A 579 10.67 32.21 -1.70
N ARG A 580 10.82 30.90 -1.49
CA ARG A 580 9.72 29.98 -1.15
C ARG A 580 9.44 29.92 0.37
N CYS A 581 10.11 30.73 1.18
CA CYS A 581 9.96 30.84 2.63
C CYS A 581 10.37 29.58 3.42
N TYR A 582 11.34 28.81 2.92
CA TYR A 582 11.87 27.60 3.58
C TYR A 582 13.31 27.76 4.09
N LEU A 583 13.98 28.87 3.77
CA LEU A 583 15.31 29.21 4.27
C LEU A 583 15.35 30.67 4.69
N GLN A 584 16.18 30.98 5.69
CA GLN A 584 16.39 32.35 6.15
C GLN A 584 17.60 32.97 5.46
N ALA A 585 17.44 34.22 5.00
CA ALA A 585 18.56 35.06 4.58
C ALA A 585 19.45 35.38 5.78
N GLY A 586 20.77 35.18 5.64
CA GLY A 586 21.76 35.45 6.69
C GLY A 586 22.70 34.27 6.90
N HIS A 587 22.22 33.19 7.54
CA HIS A 587 23.05 32.00 7.76
C HIS A 587 23.12 31.10 6.53
N PHE A 588 22.09 31.08 5.67
CA PHE A 588 22.11 30.36 4.38
C PHE A 588 22.54 28.89 4.51
N VAL A 589 22.08 28.22 5.57
CA VAL A 589 22.33 26.79 5.81
C VAL A 589 21.13 26.00 5.28
N PRO A 590 21.32 24.94 4.47
CA PRO A 590 20.23 24.25 3.78
C PRO A 590 19.45 23.29 4.70
N THR A 591 18.87 23.79 5.80
CA THR A 591 18.08 22.96 6.75
C THR A 591 16.85 22.33 6.10
N VAL A 592 16.36 22.91 5.00
CA VAL A 592 15.30 22.36 4.15
C VAL A 592 15.56 20.91 3.70
N VAL A 593 16.82 20.48 3.61
CA VAL A 593 17.18 19.08 3.31
C VAL A 593 16.70 18.12 4.39
N LEU A 594 16.64 18.54 5.66
CA LEU A 594 16.07 17.76 6.77
C LEU A 594 14.58 18.00 6.91
N ASP A 595 14.19 19.27 6.89
CA ASP A 595 12.84 19.69 7.26
C ASP A 595 11.83 19.33 6.16
N HIS A 596 12.25 19.45 4.89
CA HIS A 596 11.42 19.27 3.68
C HIS A 596 12.19 18.64 2.50
N PRO A 597 12.78 17.44 2.65
CA PRO A 597 13.56 16.77 1.59
C PRO A 597 12.78 16.55 0.28
N GLU A 598 11.45 16.43 0.37
CA GLU A 598 10.56 16.31 -0.79
C GLU A 598 10.60 17.53 -1.70
N LEU A 599 10.77 18.74 -1.13
CA LEU A 599 10.81 19.96 -1.91
C LEU A 599 12.15 20.12 -2.63
N VAL A 600 13.25 19.67 -2.00
CA VAL A 600 14.58 19.58 -2.62
C VAL A 600 14.55 18.62 -3.81
N THR A 601 13.96 17.44 -3.62
CA THR A 601 13.74 16.45 -4.68
C THR A 601 12.94 17.04 -5.83
N GLN A 602 11.83 17.73 -5.53
CA GLN A 602 10.99 18.36 -6.55
C GLN A 602 11.75 19.44 -7.33
N LEU A 603 12.50 20.31 -6.65
CA LEU A 603 13.25 21.37 -7.31
C LEU A 603 14.35 20.83 -8.23
N HIS A 604 15.06 19.76 -7.84
CA HIS A 604 15.99 19.08 -8.76
C HIS A 604 15.28 18.58 -10.02
N LYS A 605 14.13 17.92 -9.87
CA LYS A 605 13.35 17.44 -11.03
C LYS A 605 12.85 18.58 -11.91
N GLU A 606 12.45 19.71 -11.33
CA GLU A 606 12.06 20.91 -12.07
C GLU A 606 13.22 21.45 -12.92
N PHE A 607 14.44 21.49 -12.38
CA PHE A 607 15.63 21.91 -13.12
C PHE A 607 16.05 20.91 -14.20
N VAL A 608 15.97 19.61 -13.95
CA VAL A 608 16.22 18.59 -14.98
C VAL A 608 15.21 18.69 -16.11
N ARG A 609 13.92 18.85 -15.79
CA ARG A 609 12.86 19.10 -16.78
C ARG A 609 13.11 20.38 -17.57
N ALA A 610 13.73 21.38 -16.96
CA ALA A 610 14.16 22.62 -17.61
C ALA A 610 15.44 22.48 -18.45
N GLY A 611 16.11 21.32 -18.43
CA GLY A 611 17.26 21.02 -19.27
C GLY A 611 18.61 20.94 -18.56
N SER A 612 18.65 20.89 -17.22
CA SER A 612 19.89 20.62 -16.49
C SER A 612 20.40 19.21 -16.77
N ASP A 613 21.67 19.13 -17.17
CA ASP A 613 22.44 17.89 -17.38
C ASP A 613 23.01 17.31 -16.08
N VAL A 614 23.07 18.14 -15.03
CA VAL A 614 23.69 17.83 -13.75
C VAL A 614 22.69 18.07 -12.62
N VAL A 615 22.67 17.14 -11.66
CA VAL A 615 22.00 17.30 -10.37
C VAL A 615 23.08 17.43 -9.31
N GLN A 616 23.31 18.67 -8.89
CA GLN A 616 24.29 19.00 -7.86
C GLN A 616 23.67 18.86 -6.46
N ALA A 617 24.35 18.17 -5.56
CA ALA A 617 23.91 18.03 -4.18
C ALA A 617 23.84 19.39 -3.48
N PHE A 618 22.74 19.64 -2.78
CA PHE A 618 22.52 20.90 -2.07
C PHE A 618 23.22 20.93 -0.70
N THR A 619 24.56 20.88 -0.71
CA THR A 619 25.45 20.83 0.47
C THR A 619 26.15 22.15 0.77
N TYR A 620 25.85 23.22 0.02
CA TYR A 620 26.45 24.54 0.22
C TYR A 620 26.32 24.99 1.68
N TYR A 621 27.42 25.47 2.27
CA TYR A 621 27.49 25.89 3.68
C TYR A 621 27.11 24.83 4.73
N THR A 622 27.07 23.55 4.36
CA THR A 622 26.81 22.44 5.30
C THR A 622 28.11 21.93 5.92
N HIS A 623 28.87 22.83 6.54
CA HIS A 623 30.08 22.50 7.28
C HIS A 623 30.00 22.96 8.74
N ARG A 624 30.86 22.39 9.58
CA ARG A 624 30.81 22.50 11.05
C ARG A 624 30.68 23.95 11.55
N GLU A 625 31.53 24.85 11.05
CA GLU A 625 31.55 26.27 11.45
C GLU A 625 30.23 27.00 11.13
N LYS A 626 29.60 26.68 10.00
CA LYS A 626 28.35 27.34 9.62
C LYS A 626 27.15 26.77 10.38
N LEU A 627 27.13 25.46 10.60
CA LEU A 627 26.10 24.79 11.41
C LEU A 627 26.16 25.18 12.89
N GLN A 628 27.33 25.60 13.38
CA GLN A 628 27.47 26.13 14.74
C GLN A 628 26.67 27.43 14.95
N LEU A 629 26.53 28.26 13.91
CA LEU A 629 25.76 29.52 14.00
C LEU A 629 24.27 29.29 14.28
N ILE A 630 23.76 28.08 14.05
CA ILE A 630 22.35 27.71 14.25
C ILE A 630 22.18 26.52 15.20
N ASP A 631 23.23 26.16 15.95
CA ASP A 631 23.23 25.05 16.92
C ASP A 631 22.80 23.69 16.32
N LYS A 632 23.21 23.40 15.07
CA LYS A 632 22.91 22.14 14.35
C LYS A 632 24.16 21.33 13.97
N THR A 633 25.26 21.46 14.70
CA THR A 633 26.50 20.70 14.39
C THR A 633 26.33 19.19 14.54
N ALA A 634 25.41 18.74 15.40
CA ALA A 634 25.06 17.32 15.55
C ALA A 634 24.45 16.70 14.28
N ASP A 635 23.85 17.52 13.42
CA ASP A 635 23.20 17.08 12.19
C ASP A 635 24.11 17.12 10.96
N LEU A 636 25.39 17.50 11.11
CA LEU A 636 26.33 17.77 10.01
C LEU A 636 26.37 16.64 8.96
N GLU A 637 26.64 15.41 9.37
CA GLU A 637 26.73 14.28 8.44
C GLU A 637 25.35 13.94 7.85
N THR A 638 24.31 14.01 8.67
CA THR A 638 22.92 13.71 8.26
C THR A 638 22.46 14.64 7.14
N ILE A 639 22.70 15.95 7.25
CA ILE A 639 22.31 16.93 6.22
C ILE A 639 23.08 16.66 4.93
N ASN A 640 24.40 16.49 5.01
CA ASN A 640 25.24 16.25 3.82
C ASN A 640 24.84 14.95 3.10
N ARG A 641 24.74 13.83 3.83
CA ARG A 641 24.36 12.54 3.23
C ARG A 641 22.95 12.54 2.68
N ASN A 642 22.00 13.22 3.33
CA ASN A 642 20.65 13.34 2.79
C ASN A 642 20.62 14.16 1.49
N ALA A 643 21.33 15.30 1.43
CA ALA A 643 21.45 16.08 0.21
C ALA A 643 22.07 15.27 -0.95
N LEU A 644 23.13 14.52 -0.66
CA LEU A 644 23.79 13.63 -1.62
C LEU A 644 22.85 12.52 -2.11
N ARG A 645 22.12 11.85 -1.21
CA ARG A 645 21.17 10.79 -1.58
C ARG A 645 20.02 11.31 -2.44
N ILE A 646 19.46 12.47 -2.10
CA ILE A 646 18.41 13.12 -2.88
C ILE A 646 18.93 13.42 -4.30
N ALA A 647 20.10 14.04 -4.41
CA ALA A 647 20.69 14.37 -5.71
C ALA A 647 21.03 13.12 -6.53
N ARG A 648 21.61 12.09 -5.90
CA ARG A 648 21.88 10.79 -6.54
C ARG A 648 20.60 10.17 -7.08
N ASP A 649 19.59 10.05 -6.23
CA ASP A 649 18.36 9.34 -6.59
C ASP A 649 17.66 10.04 -7.75
N VAL A 650 17.62 11.39 -7.76
CA VAL A 650 17.11 12.15 -8.91
C VAL A 650 17.99 11.94 -10.15
N ALA A 651 19.32 12.05 -10.02
CA ALA A 651 20.23 11.90 -11.17
C ALA A 651 20.11 10.52 -11.84
N ARG A 652 20.06 9.46 -11.03
CA ARG A 652 19.89 8.08 -11.51
C ARG A 652 18.48 7.85 -12.07
N GLU A 653 17.45 8.50 -11.52
CA GLU A 653 16.09 8.49 -12.07
C GLU A 653 16.02 9.21 -13.42
N THR A 654 16.75 10.30 -13.63
CA THR A 654 16.62 11.12 -14.85
C THR A 654 17.70 10.87 -15.90
N GLY A 655 18.69 10.02 -15.61
CA GLY A 655 19.82 9.76 -16.51
C GLY A 655 20.77 10.95 -16.66
N THR A 656 20.82 11.82 -15.65
CA THR A 656 21.70 13.00 -15.60
C THR A 656 22.94 12.71 -14.75
N LEU A 657 23.95 13.58 -14.82
CA LEU A 657 25.14 13.46 -13.98
C LEU A 657 24.84 13.85 -12.54
N PHE A 658 25.43 13.12 -11.59
CA PHE A 658 25.35 13.39 -10.15
C PHE A 658 26.64 14.06 -9.68
N ALA A 659 26.53 15.30 -9.16
CA ALA A 659 27.68 16.05 -8.66
C ALA A 659 27.62 16.26 -7.14
N GLY A 660 28.74 16.03 -6.47
CA GLY A 660 28.97 16.51 -5.11
C GLY A 660 29.32 18.00 -5.11
N ASN A 661 29.16 18.68 -3.97
CA ASN A 661 29.47 20.10 -3.86
C ASN A 661 30.22 20.42 -2.56
N ILE A 662 31.29 21.21 -2.68
CA ILE A 662 32.00 21.86 -1.58
C ILE A 662 32.16 23.35 -1.91
N CYS A 663 32.21 24.20 -0.89
CA CYS A 663 32.23 25.65 -1.08
C CYS A 663 33.19 26.35 -0.12
N ASN A 664 33.40 27.66 -0.30
CA ASN A 664 34.16 28.49 0.63
C ASN A 664 33.69 28.33 2.09
N THR A 665 34.65 28.29 3.02
CA THR A 665 34.40 28.01 4.44
C THR A 665 34.15 29.26 5.28
N ASN A 666 34.53 30.43 4.77
CA ASN A 666 34.57 31.73 5.45
C ASN A 666 35.52 31.84 6.66
N ILE A 667 36.27 30.78 6.99
CA ILE A 667 37.25 30.79 8.08
C ILE A 667 38.70 30.88 7.58
N TYR A 668 38.94 30.67 6.29
CA TYR A 668 40.29 30.73 5.75
C TYR A 668 40.86 32.15 5.83
N ASN A 669 41.95 32.32 6.59
CA ASN A 669 42.69 33.58 6.73
C ASN A 669 44.18 33.37 6.38
N LEU A 670 44.76 34.28 5.58
CA LEU A 670 46.13 34.18 5.09
C LEU A 670 47.18 34.34 6.19
N SER A 671 46.84 34.99 7.31
CA SER A 671 47.76 35.30 8.40
C SER A 671 47.93 34.19 9.44
N GLU A 672 47.13 33.12 9.38
CA GLU A 672 47.07 32.08 10.41
C GLU A 672 47.26 30.70 9.78
N ALA A 673 48.45 30.11 10.00
CA ALA A 673 48.79 28.79 9.46
C ALA A 673 47.83 27.69 9.92
N ASP A 674 47.32 27.78 11.15
CA ASP A 674 46.43 26.78 11.77
C ASP A 674 45.05 26.66 11.09
N ASN A 675 44.63 27.64 10.27
CA ASN A 675 43.36 27.57 9.56
C ASN A 675 43.41 26.67 8.30
N LYS A 676 44.61 26.36 7.76
CA LYS A 676 44.75 25.51 6.56
C LYS A 676 44.30 24.07 6.83
N ASP A 677 44.80 23.46 7.89
CA ASP A 677 44.46 22.07 8.26
C ASP A 677 42.97 21.94 8.59
N LYS A 678 42.41 22.94 9.27
CA LYS A 678 40.98 22.98 9.59
C LYS A 678 40.10 23.05 8.34
N VAL A 679 40.47 23.88 7.36
CA VAL A 679 39.77 23.98 6.07
C VAL A 679 39.90 22.69 5.27
N LYS A 680 41.11 22.10 5.22
CA LYS A 680 41.35 20.82 4.55
C LYS A 680 40.51 19.70 5.18
N GLN A 681 40.38 19.68 6.51
CA GLN A 681 39.54 18.71 7.23
C GLN A 681 38.05 18.87 6.90
N ILE A 682 37.55 20.11 6.78
CA ILE A 682 36.16 20.37 6.33
C ILE A 682 35.91 19.79 4.94
N PHE A 683 36.81 20.05 3.98
CA PHE A 683 36.67 19.52 2.63
C PHE A 683 36.76 18.01 2.61
N LYS A 684 37.72 17.43 3.33
CA LYS A 684 37.91 15.98 3.43
C LYS A 684 36.61 15.28 3.83
N GLU A 685 35.98 15.70 4.93
CA GLU A 685 34.74 15.07 5.42
C GLU A 685 33.64 15.09 4.34
N GLN A 686 33.42 16.24 3.68
CA GLN A 686 32.39 16.35 2.64
C GLN A 686 32.72 15.55 1.37
N ILE A 687 33.99 15.52 0.97
CA ILE A 687 34.46 14.76 -0.21
C ILE A 687 34.32 13.26 0.04
N GLU A 688 34.73 12.76 1.20
CA GLU A 688 34.61 11.34 1.55
C GLU A 688 33.14 10.90 1.53
N TRP A 689 32.22 11.70 2.09
CA TRP A 689 30.78 11.41 2.01
C TRP A 689 30.24 11.44 0.58
N ALA A 690 30.69 12.38 -0.24
CA ALA A 690 30.29 12.47 -1.64
C ALA A 690 30.72 11.24 -2.44
N VAL A 691 31.97 10.82 -2.26
CA VAL A 691 32.53 9.62 -2.90
C VAL A 691 31.84 8.34 -2.41
N ASP A 692 31.57 8.23 -1.11
CA ASP A 692 30.85 7.09 -0.54
C ASP A 692 29.43 6.93 -1.13
N GLU A 693 28.76 8.04 -1.44
CA GLU A 693 27.43 8.03 -2.07
C GLU A 693 27.49 7.89 -3.60
N GLY A 694 28.68 7.85 -4.19
CA GLY A 694 28.91 7.51 -5.61
C GLY A 694 28.71 8.67 -6.59
N VAL A 695 29.24 9.86 -6.28
CA VAL A 695 29.27 11.02 -7.19
C VAL A 695 30.04 10.73 -8.48
N ASP A 696 29.58 11.34 -9.58
CA ASP A 696 30.23 11.24 -10.89
C ASP A 696 31.38 12.26 -11.00
N PHE A 697 31.29 13.40 -10.29
CA PHE A 697 32.33 14.42 -10.13
C PHE A 697 32.04 15.33 -8.93
N ILE A 698 32.99 16.17 -8.53
CA ILE A 698 32.83 17.12 -7.44
C ILE A 698 33.01 18.56 -7.95
N ILE A 699 32.08 19.42 -7.54
CA ILE A 699 32.12 20.86 -7.78
C ILE A 699 32.67 21.53 -6.51
N ALA A 700 33.70 22.35 -6.70
CA ALA A 700 34.28 23.21 -5.68
C ALA A 700 33.96 24.65 -6.08
N GLU A 701 33.00 25.27 -5.40
CA GLU A 701 32.38 26.51 -5.87
C GLU A 701 32.48 27.70 -4.92
N THR A 702 32.33 28.89 -5.51
CA THR A 702 32.18 30.19 -4.83
C THR A 702 33.39 30.62 -4.00
N PHE A 703 34.60 30.28 -4.45
CA PHE A 703 35.81 30.77 -3.81
C PHE A 703 36.13 32.22 -4.21
N VAL A 704 36.31 33.07 -3.21
CA VAL A 704 36.77 34.45 -3.38
C VAL A 704 38.29 34.60 -3.19
N LYS A 705 38.96 33.58 -2.65
CA LYS A 705 40.42 33.50 -2.44
C LYS A 705 40.98 32.33 -3.26
N PHE A 706 42.08 32.58 -3.97
CA PHE A 706 42.75 31.55 -4.77
C PHE A 706 43.29 30.42 -3.90
N GLU A 707 43.95 30.76 -2.79
CA GLU A 707 44.59 29.75 -1.92
C GLU A 707 43.56 28.75 -1.33
N GLU A 708 42.35 29.22 -0.99
CA GLU A 708 41.30 28.33 -0.49
C GLU A 708 40.76 27.41 -1.59
N ALA A 709 40.61 27.92 -2.82
CA ALA A 709 40.23 27.12 -3.98
C ALA A 709 41.29 26.05 -4.31
N ALA A 710 42.58 26.39 -4.17
CA ALA A 710 43.68 25.46 -4.36
C ALA A 710 43.66 24.34 -3.31
N ILE A 711 43.38 24.64 -2.04
CA ILE A 711 43.22 23.64 -0.96
C ILE A 711 42.01 22.73 -1.25
N ALA A 712 40.90 23.27 -1.76
CA ALA A 712 39.73 22.48 -2.15
C ALA A 712 40.06 21.51 -3.30
N LEU A 713 40.77 21.97 -4.33
CA LEU A 713 41.23 21.13 -5.43
C LEU A 713 42.19 20.04 -4.96
N GLU A 714 43.18 20.38 -4.13
CA GLU A 714 44.12 19.42 -3.52
C GLU A 714 43.34 18.34 -2.75
N SER A 715 42.35 18.76 -1.95
CA SER A 715 41.51 17.84 -1.18
C SER A 715 40.69 16.92 -2.08
N ILE A 716 40.16 17.40 -3.21
CA ILE A 716 39.46 16.55 -4.19
C ILE A 716 40.42 15.54 -4.82
N LYS A 717 41.64 15.96 -5.18
CA LYS A 717 42.63 15.04 -5.77
C LYS A 717 43.11 13.98 -4.76
N GLU A 718 43.23 14.34 -3.48
CA GLU A 718 43.65 13.41 -2.43
C GLU A 718 42.54 12.44 -2.00
N TYR A 719 41.32 12.94 -1.74
CA TYR A 719 40.23 12.16 -1.12
C TYR A 719 39.11 11.77 -2.10
N GLY A 720 39.05 12.37 -3.29
CA GLY A 720 37.99 12.18 -4.28
C GLY A 720 38.04 10.84 -5.04
N LYS A 721 39.00 9.96 -4.77
CA LYS A 721 39.18 8.65 -5.43
C LYS A 721 39.17 8.74 -6.98
N GLY A 722 39.72 9.82 -7.53
CA GLY A 722 39.89 10.00 -8.98
C GLY A 722 38.68 10.57 -9.72
N VAL A 723 37.63 11.01 -9.02
CA VAL A 723 36.52 11.72 -9.67
C VAL A 723 36.99 13.08 -10.23
N PRO A 724 36.43 13.56 -11.36
CA PRO A 724 36.76 14.87 -11.90
C PRO A 724 36.46 16.01 -10.93
N ALA A 725 37.26 17.08 -11.01
CA ALA A 725 37.16 18.28 -10.19
C ALA A 725 36.77 19.49 -11.05
N VAL A 726 35.61 20.07 -10.77
CA VAL A 726 35.17 21.36 -11.33
C VAL A 726 35.45 22.43 -10.29
N VAL A 727 36.29 23.43 -10.61
CA VAL A 727 36.64 24.51 -9.67
C VAL A 727 36.19 25.84 -10.20
N THR A 728 35.25 26.49 -9.50
CA THR A 728 34.73 27.80 -9.89
C THR A 728 34.98 28.85 -8.82
N MET A 729 35.28 30.06 -9.28
CA MET A 729 35.58 31.21 -8.41
C MET A 729 34.54 32.31 -8.58
N ALA A 730 34.42 33.15 -7.55
CA ALA A 730 33.57 34.34 -7.57
C ALA A 730 34.44 35.60 -7.76
N ALA A 731 34.34 36.26 -8.91
CA ALA A 731 35.13 37.45 -9.20
C ALA A 731 34.50 38.69 -8.53
N THR A 732 35.13 39.15 -7.45
CA THR A 732 34.58 40.22 -6.60
C THR A 732 34.58 41.60 -7.25
N GLY A 733 35.45 41.85 -8.23
CA GLY A 733 35.61 43.16 -8.87
C GLY A 733 36.03 44.29 -7.91
N LEU A 734 36.40 43.97 -6.66
CA LEU A 734 36.80 44.94 -5.63
C LEU A 734 38.21 45.47 -5.84
N ALA A 735 39.06 44.69 -6.50
CA ALA A 735 40.42 45.06 -6.88
C ALA A 735 40.69 44.60 -8.30
N THR A 736 41.56 45.35 -9.00
CA THR A 736 42.00 45.01 -10.35
C THR A 736 43.51 45.06 -10.46
N VAL A 737 44.06 44.20 -11.31
CA VAL A 737 45.45 44.23 -11.78
C VAL A 737 45.38 44.46 -13.28
N GLU A 738 45.98 45.55 -13.75
CA GLU A 738 45.94 45.96 -15.17
C GLU A 738 44.51 46.10 -15.73
N GLY A 739 43.54 46.48 -14.87
CA GLY A 739 42.13 46.63 -15.24
C GLY A 739 41.31 45.33 -15.22
N HIS A 740 41.93 44.19 -14.89
CA HIS A 740 41.26 42.89 -14.78
C HIS A 740 40.96 42.53 -13.31
N PRO A 741 39.79 41.94 -12.99
CA PRO A 741 39.43 41.59 -11.62
C PRO A 741 40.42 40.62 -10.96
N THR A 742 40.61 40.78 -9.65
CA THR A 742 41.37 39.85 -8.82
C THR A 742 40.50 39.11 -7.82
N THR A 743 41.04 38.02 -7.29
CA THR A 743 40.61 37.39 -6.05
C THR A 743 40.89 38.33 -4.86
N VAL A 744 40.32 38.01 -3.69
CA VAL A 744 40.51 38.78 -2.45
C VAL A 744 41.96 38.73 -1.95
N ASP A 745 42.66 37.63 -2.22
CA ASP A 745 44.09 37.47 -2.00
C ASP A 745 44.97 38.03 -3.15
N LYS A 746 44.39 38.90 -3.99
CA LYS A 746 45.08 39.70 -5.03
C LYS A 746 45.73 38.90 -6.17
N VAL A 747 45.20 37.73 -6.48
CA VAL A 747 45.59 36.97 -7.68
C VAL A 747 44.66 37.37 -8.82
N GLU A 748 45.21 37.73 -9.98
CA GLU A 748 44.41 38.02 -11.17
C GLU A 748 43.61 36.77 -11.58
N VAL A 749 42.34 36.94 -11.95
CA VAL A 749 41.42 35.80 -12.08
C VAL A 749 41.84 34.85 -13.21
N ALA A 750 42.36 35.34 -14.34
CA ALA A 750 42.82 34.46 -15.41
C ALA A 750 44.07 33.67 -15.00
N GLU A 751 45.00 34.30 -14.30
CA GLU A 751 46.16 33.63 -13.68
C GLU A 751 45.74 32.57 -12.64
N ALA A 752 44.72 32.85 -11.83
CA ALA A 752 44.17 31.86 -10.90
C ALA A 752 43.64 30.62 -11.64
N MET A 753 42.92 30.79 -12.76
CA MET A 753 42.44 29.68 -13.58
C MET A 753 43.58 28.83 -14.15
N LYS A 754 44.65 29.46 -14.65
CA LYS A 754 45.84 28.75 -15.15
C LYS A 754 46.52 27.92 -14.07
N ARG A 755 46.61 28.45 -12.85
CA ARG A 755 47.20 27.74 -11.72
C ARG A 755 46.34 26.57 -11.27
N LEU A 756 45.02 26.72 -11.25
CA LEU A 756 44.08 25.63 -10.94
C LEU A 756 44.12 24.53 -12.01
N GLU A 757 44.16 24.90 -13.29
CA GLU A 757 44.38 23.97 -14.41
C GLU A 757 45.71 23.22 -14.25
N ALA A 758 46.80 23.93 -13.99
CA ALA A 758 48.12 23.30 -13.79
C ALA A 758 48.17 22.39 -12.55
N ALA A 759 47.37 22.67 -11.53
CA ALA A 759 47.19 21.83 -10.35
C ALA A 759 46.23 20.64 -10.59
N GLY A 760 45.66 20.53 -11.79
CA GLY A 760 44.87 19.38 -12.23
C GLY A 760 43.36 19.55 -12.16
N ALA A 761 42.82 20.76 -12.03
CA ALA A 761 41.38 20.97 -12.20
C ALA A 761 40.92 20.55 -13.60
N ASP A 762 39.83 19.79 -13.68
CA ASP A 762 39.34 19.24 -14.94
C ASP A 762 38.42 20.24 -15.67
N VAL A 763 37.77 21.14 -14.92
CA VAL A 763 37.02 22.30 -15.43
C VAL A 763 37.30 23.48 -14.52
N VAL A 764 37.53 24.67 -15.09
CA VAL A 764 37.77 25.90 -14.32
C VAL A 764 36.88 27.03 -14.78
N GLY A 765 36.50 27.94 -13.90
CA GLY A 765 35.75 29.12 -14.34
C GLY A 765 35.12 29.94 -13.23
N LEU A 766 33.97 30.53 -13.54
CA LEU A 766 33.29 31.46 -12.65
C LEU A 766 31.90 30.99 -12.26
N ASN A 767 31.55 31.17 -10.99
CA ASN A 767 30.20 31.04 -10.51
C ASN A 767 29.88 32.14 -9.48
N CYS A 768 28.59 32.45 -9.34
CA CYS A 768 28.07 33.44 -8.39
C CYS A 768 28.61 34.87 -8.63
N PHE A 769 28.29 35.79 -7.71
CA PHE A 769 28.74 37.20 -7.62
C PHE A 769 28.41 38.09 -8.83
N ASN A 770 28.97 37.80 -9.98
CA ASN A 770 28.76 38.52 -11.21
C ASN A 770 27.43 38.13 -11.86
N GLY A 771 26.74 39.11 -12.43
CA GLY A 771 25.64 38.90 -13.35
C GLY A 771 26.12 38.52 -14.74
N PRO A 772 25.21 38.24 -15.68
CA PRO A 772 25.56 37.68 -16.98
C PRO A 772 26.55 38.54 -17.78
N GLU A 773 26.33 39.86 -17.85
CA GLU A 773 27.18 40.76 -18.63
C GLU A 773 28.58 40.90 -18.03
N THR A 774 28.68 41.12 -16.71
CA THR A 774 29.99 41.29 -16.07
C THR A 774 30.78 39.98 -16.03
N ALA A 775 30.11 38.83 -15.90
CA ALA A 775 30.75 37.52 -16.00
C ALA A 775 31.33 37.28 -17.41
N LEU A 776 30.58 37.58 -18.48
CA LEU A 776 31.05 37.42 -19.87
C LEU A 776 32.31 38.26 -20.16
N GLY A 777 32.39 39.47 -19.59
CA GLY A 777 33.58 40.31 -19.67
C GLY A 777 34.83 39.63 -19.12
N VAL A 778 34.71 39.00 -17.95
CA VAL A 778 35.83 38.25 -17.33
C VAL A 778 36.13 36.96 -18.08
N MET A 779 35.10 36.19 -18.47
CA MET A 779 35.29 34.93 -19.22
C MET A 779 35.98 35.14 -20.57
N SER A 780 35.68 36.24 -21.26
CA SER A 780 36.34 36.60 -22.52
C SER A 780 37.84 36.82 -22.32
N HIS A 781 38.25 37.41 -21.19
CA HIS A 781 39.65 37.60 -20.83
C HIS A 781 40.31 36.27 -20.45
N ILE A 782 39.65 35.44 -19.63
CA ILE A 782 40.14 34.09 -19.28
C ILE A 782 40.41 33.26 -20.53
N LYS A 783 39.47 33.22 -21.50
CA LYS A 783 39.63 32.49 -22.77
C LYS A 783 40.86 32.98 -23.56
N LYS A 784 41.05 34.30 -23.64
CA LYS A 784 42.21 34.91 -24.35
C LYS A 784 43.54 34.67 -23.65
N SER A 785 43.53 34.43 -22.34
CA SER A 785 44.74 34.21 -21.56
C SER A 785 45.41 32.86 -21.86
N GLY A 786 44.72 31.93 -22.51
CA GLY A 786 45.26 30.63 -22.96
C GLY A 786 44.97 29.43 -22.05
N VAL A 787 43.98 29.52 -21.15
CA VAL A 787 43.47 28.37 -20.39
C VAL A 787 42.89 27.34 -21.36
N LYS A 788 43.30 26.07 -21.25
CA LYS A 788 42.91 24.98 -22.17
C LYS A 788 41.81 24.10 -21.61
N ALA A 789 41.73 23.98 -20.29
CA ALA A 789 40.66 23.26 -19.61
C ALA A 789 39.29 23.82 -20.01
N PRO A 790 38.25 22.97 -20.10
CA PRO A 790 36.88 23.41 -20.29
C PRO A 790 36.51 24.53 -19.31
N LEU A 791 35.84 25.56 -19.84
CA LEU A 791 35.48 26.73 -19.05
C LEU A 791 34.05 26.63 -18.50
N ALA A 792 33.90 26.94 -17.21
CA ALA A 792 32.62 27.06 -16.52
C ALA A 792 32.16 28.52 -16.39
N CYS A 793 30.88 28.81 -16.65
CA CYS A 793 30.29 30.13 -16.40
C CYS A 793 28.86 30.03 -15.86
N LEU A 794 28.69 30.39 -14.58
CA LEU A 794 27.42 30.29 -13.84
C LEU A 794 27.13 31.59 -13.06
N PRO A 795 26.77 32.69 -13.75
CA PRO A 795 26.48 33.96 -13.09
C PRO A 795 25.20 33.90 -12.25
N VAL A 796 25.04 34.83 -11.33
CA VAL A 796 23.72 35.09 -10.70
C VAL A 796 22.80 35.82 -11.71
N PRO A 797 21.48 35.55 -11.74
CA PRO A 797 20.58 36.20 -12.70
C PRO A 797 20.12 37.60 -12.24
N TYR A 798 21.08 38.45 -11.89
CA TYR A 798 20.88 39.86 -11.54
C TYR A 798 21.70 40.77 -12.46
N ARG A 799 21.20 41.96 -12.77
CA ARG A 799 21.81 42.90 -13.71
C ARG A 799 22.96 43.70 -13.08
N THR A 800 24.15 43.09 -13.03
CA THR A 800 25.39 43.77 -12.63
C THR A 800 25.94 44.66 -13.73
N THR A 801 26.72 45.67 -13.34
CA THR A 801 27.32 46.65 -14.25
C THR A 801 28.82 46.80 -13.95
N THR A 802 29.58 47.50 -14.78
CA THR A 802 30.99 47.79 -14.48
C THR A 802 31.18 48.59 -13.19
N LYS A 803 30.18 49.42 -12.82
CA LYS A 803 30.20 50.19 -11.56
C LYS A 803 29.82 49.33 -10.35
N GLU A 804 28.89 48.41 -10.53
CA GLU A 804 28.42 47.47 -9.51
C GLU A 804 28.60 46.04 -10.04
N PRO A 805 29.86 45.54 -10.08
CA PRO A 805 30.21 44.30 -10.78
C PRO A 805 29.63 43.04 -10.13
N THR A 806 29.15 43.14 -8.89
CA THR A 806 28.59 42.03 -8.13
C THR A 806 27.19 42.35 -7.58
N PHE A 807 26.35 41.33 -7.40
CA PHE A 807 25.01 41.50 -6.83
C PHE A 807 25.02 42.02 -5.37
N LEU A 808 26.14 41.85 -4.67
CA LEU A 808 26.36 42.40 -3.32
C LEU A 808 26.48 43.93 -3.33
N GLN A 809 26.84 44.52 -4.48
CA GLN A 809 27.03 45.95 -4.64
C GLN A 809 25.82 46.65 -5.24
N LEU A 810 24.84 45.91 -5.77
CA LEU A 810 23.69 46.49 -6.44
C LEU A 810 22.89 47.42 -5.53
N THR A 811 22.35 48.46 -6.14
CA THR A 811 21.44 49.41 -5.52
C THR A 811 20.09 49.42 -6.24
N ASP A 812 19.04 49.73 -5.49
CA ASP A 812 17.68 49.85 -6.03
C ASP A 812 17.65 51.06 -6.99
N PRO A 813 17.14 50.90 -8.22
CA PRO A 813 17.18 51.97 -9.22
C PRO A 813 16.29 53.17 -8.88
N ILE A 814 15.31 53.00 -7.97
CA ILE A 814 14.39 54.04 -7.52
C ILE A 814 14.90 54.70 -6.25
N THR A 815 15.30 53.92 -5.24
CA THR A 815 15.68 54.46 -3.92
C THR A 815 17.17 54.71 -3.76
N GLY A 816 18.02 54.05 -4.55
CA GLY A 816 19.48 54.06 -4.40
C GLY A 816 20.00 53.24 -3.21
N GLU A 817 19.13 52.56 -2.46
CA GLU A 817 19.53 51.74 -1.31
C GLU A 817 20.13 50.40 -1.73
N LYS A 818 20.94 49.79 -0.87
CA LYS A 818 21.52 48.45 -1.14
C LYS A 818 20.42 47.40 -1.15
N VAL A 819 20.42 46.55 -2.18
CA VAL A 819 19.36 45.54 -2.37
C VAL A 819 19.68 44.18 -1.75
N PHE A 820 20.96 43.82 -1.63
CA PHE A 820 21.35 42.58 -0.96
C PHE A 820 21.23 42.72 0.56
N SER A 821 20.61 41.78 1.29
CA SER A 821 20.21 40.42 0.86
C SER A 821 18.74 40.20 0.49
N ALA A 822 17.84 41.14 0.78
CA ALA A 822 16.39 40.87 0.73
C ALA A 822 15.66 41.44 -0.50
N ASN A 823 16.14 42.53 -1.11
CA ASN A 823 15.41 43.32 -2.11
C ASN A 823 15.92 43.13 -3.55
N LEU A 824 16.52 41.97 -3.85
CA LEU A 824 17.16 41.70 -5.15
C LEU A 824 16.18 41.61 -6.33
N ASP A 825 14.87 41.50 -6.09
CA ASP A 825 13.88 41.31 -7.15
C ASP A 825 13.80 42.50 -8.13
N CYS A 826 14.06 43.72 -7.66
CA CYS A 826 14.03 44.94 -8.48
C CYS A 826 15.16 44.99 -9.53
N VAL A 827 16.20 44.16 -9.40
CA VAL A 827 17.39 44.13 -10.26
C VAL A 827 17.59 42.79 -10.99
N MET A 828 16.56 41.94 -11.03
CA MET A 828 16.62 40.66 -11.75
C MET A 828 16.82 40.83 -13.26
N CYS A 829 17.53 39.87 -13.86
CA CYS A 829 17.60 39.72 -15.31
C CYS A 829 16.22 39.42 -15.91
N SER A 830 16.02 39.80 -17.15
CA SER A 830 14.90 39.30 -17.97
C SER A 830 15.26 37.96 -18.63
N ARG A 831 14.27 37.29 -19.23
CA ARG A 831 14.53 36.11 -20.06
C ARG A 831 15.41 36.44 -21.26
N ASP A 832 15.25 37.61 -21.87
CA ASP A 832 16.08 38.06 -22.98
C ASP A 832 17.55 38.25 -22.57
N ASP A 833 17.78 38.74 -21.34
CA ASP A 833 19.14 38.87 -20.79
C ASP A 833 19.81 37.49 -20.68
N ILE A 834 19.08 36.49 -20.17
CA ILE A 834 19.57 35.10 -20.06
C ILE A 834 19.75 34.46 -21.44
N PHE A 835 18.84 34.74 -22.39
CA PHE A 835 18.95 34.22 -23.75
C PHE A 835 20.19 34.78 -24.46
N LYS A 836 20.43 36.10 -24.36
CA LYS A 836 21.64 36.73 -24.88
C LYS A 836 22.90 36.16 -24.22
N PHE A 837 22.87 35.97 -22.91
CA PHE A 837 23.98 35.37 -22.17
C PHE A 837 24.39 34.01 -22.74
N GLY A 838 23.44 33.09 -22.91
CA GLY A 838 23.78 31.76 -23.44
C GLY A 838 24.28 31.78 -24.89
N ARG A 839 23.78 32.69 -25.75
CA ARG A 839 24.35 32.93 -27.10
C ARG A 839 25.80 33.42 -27.03
N ARG A 840 26.10 34.33 -26.11
CA ARG A 840 27.46 34.87 -25.93
C ARG A 840 28.42 33.82 -25.36
N CYS A 841 27.95 32.94 -24.47
CA CYS A 841 28.74 31.80 -24.01
C CYS A 841 29.11 30.86 -25.17
N ASP A 842 28.18 30.60 -26.09
CA ASP A 842 28.44 29.84 -27.31
C ASP A 842 29.51 30.49 -28.18
N GLU A 843 29.41 31.81 -28.42
CA GLU A 843 30.41 32.58 -29.18
C GLU A 843 31.82 32.54 -28.57
N ILE A 844 31.93 32.54 -27.24
CA ILE A 844 33.21 32.47 -26.52
C ILE A 844 33.79 31.04 -26.49
N GLY A 845 32.95 30.01 -26.71
CA GLY A 845 33.31 28.61 -26.54
C GLY A 845 33.42 28.23 -25.07
N ILE A 846 32.33 28.45 -24.33
CA ILE A 846 32.13 28.00 -22.94
C ILE A 846 31.23 26.77 -22.96
N ASP A 847 31.80 25.64 -22.55
CA ASP A 847 31.15 24.33 -22.68
C ASP A 847 30.43 23.89 -21.41
N TYR A 848 30.75 24.46 -20.24
CA TYR A 848 30.04 24.21 -18.98
C TYR A 848 29.30 25.47 -18.56
N LEU A 849 27.97 25.48 -18.69
CA LEU A 849 27.15 26.68 -18.54
C LEU A 849 26.05 26.49 -17.50
N GLY A 850 25.68 27.56 -16.82
CA GLY A 850 24.63 27.49 -15.80
C GLY A 850 24.23 28.84 -15.26
N LEU A 851 23.45 28.82 -14.18
CA LEU A 851 23.03 30.01 -13.44
C LEU A 851 23.01 29.69 -11.95
N CYS A 852 23.58 30.58 -11.15
CA CYS A 852 23.76 30.43 -9.71
C CYS A 852 22.55 30.94 -8.90
N CYS A 853 22.75 31.33 -7.64
CA CYS A 853 21.71 31.77 -6.71
C CYS A 853 20.87 32.94 -7.26
N GLY A 854 19.55 32.74 -7.29
CA GLY A 854 18.57 33.57 -7.98
C GLY A 854 17.94 32.86 -9.18
N ASN A 855 18.55 31.76 -9.64
CA ASN A 855 18.03 30.94 -10.73
C ASN A 855 16.68 30.28 -10.37
N SER A 856 15.92 29.97 -11.42
CA SER A 856 14.64 29.29 -11.37
C SER A 856 14.46 28.49 -12.66
N PRO A 857 13.62 27.43 -12.68
CA PRO A 857 13.49 26.54 -13.83
C PRO A 857 13.23 27.25 -15.17
N HIS A 858 12.50 28.37 -15.16
CA HIS A 858 12.24 29.14 -16.39
C HIS A 858 13.49 29.82 -16.96
N TYR A 859 14.48 30.22 -16.14
CA TYR A 859 15.75 30.76 -16.62
C TYR A 859 16.65 29.65 -17.16
N THR A 860 16.77 28.51 -16.46
CA THR A 860 17.51 27.34 -16.99
C THR A 860 16.96 26.88 -18.34
N ARG A 861 15.64 26.84 -18.49
CA ARG A 861 15.00 26.54 -19.79
C ARG A 861 15.39 27.57 -20.85
N THR A 862 15.31 28.86 -20.52
CA THR A 862 15.66 29.95 -21.45
C THR A 862 17.13 29.86 -21.88
N LEU A 863 18.03 29.54 -20.94
CA LEU A 863 19.44 29.30 -21.21
C LEU A 863 19.62 28.11 -22.17
N CYS A 864 18.94 26.99 -21.94
CA CYS A 864 18.96 25.84 -22.85
C CYS A 864 18.46 26.21 -24.26
N GLU A 865 17.38 26.96 -24.36
CA GLU A 865 16.80 27.41 -25.64
C GLU A 865 17.76 28.31 -26.42
N SER A 866 18.53 29.16 -25.72
CA SER A 866 19.51 30.03 -26.37
C SER A 866 20.64 29.27 -27.08
N ILE A 867 21.02 28.09 -26.56
CA ILE A 867 22.01 27.22 -27.19
C ILE A 867 21.38 26.19 -28.13
N GLY A 868 20.12 26.40 -28.53
CA GLY A 868 19.40 25.58 -29.51
C GLY A 868 18.75 24.31 -28.96
N ARG A 869 18.72 24.11 -27.64
CA ARG A 869 18.07 22.94 -27.03
C ARG A 869 16.58 23.18 -26.81
N ARG A 870 15.79 22.10 -26.87
CA ARG A 870 14.38 22.10 -26.48
C ARG A 870 14.12 21.08 -25.38
N PRO A 871 14.43 21.41 -24.10
CA PRO A 871 14.10 20.55 -22.98
C PRO A 871 12.57 20.36 -22.83
N PRO A 872 12.09 19.37 -22.06
CA PRO A 872 10.65 19.15 -21.87
C PRO A 872 9.86 20.38 -21.38
N ALA A 873 10.49 21.27 -20.61
CA ALA A 873 9.84 22.51 -20.17
C ALA A 873 9.58 23.53 -21.31
N SER A 874 10.21 23.37 -22.48
CA SER A 874 10.02 24.23 -23.66
C SER A 874 8.63 24.12 -24.29
N GLU A 875 7.88 23.05 -23.99
CA GLU A 875 6.45 22.96 -24.35
C GLU A 875 5.64 24.15 -23.81
N TYR A 876 6.07 24.70 -22.66
CA TYR A 876 5.43 25.82 -21.98
C TYR A 876 6.25 27.11 -22.08
N SER A 877 7.05 27.26 -23.14
CA SER A 877 7.71 28.52 -23.43
C SER A 877 6.69 29.55 -23.90
N PRO A 878 6.86 30.85 -23.56
CA PRO A 878 5.90 31.87 -23.97
C PRO A 878 5.76 31.91 -25.48
N ASP A 879 4.52 31.81 -25.92
CA ASP A 879 4.13 32.04 -27.30
C ASP A 879 3.42 33.41 -27.36
N MET A 880 4.17 34.44 -27.74
CA MET A 880 3.64 35.79 -27.80
C MET A 880 2.71 36.00 -28.99
N ASP A 881 2.76 35.15 -30.03
CA ASP A 881 1.85 35.26 -31.18
C ASP A 881 0.41 34.96 -30.78
N LEU A 882 0.21 34.16 -29.73
CA LEU A 882 -1.09 33.82 -29.14
C LEU A 882 -1.54 34.76 -28.03
N HIS A 883 -0.77 35.81 -27.70
CA HIS A 883 -1.11 36.72 -26.61
C HIS A 883 -2.31 37.62 -26.97
N GLY A 884 -3.33 37.71 -26.11
CA GLY A 884 -4.58 38.45 -26.41
C GLY A 884 -4.42 39.88 -26.95
N PHE A 885 -3.48 40.65 -26.40
CA PHE A 885 -3.26 42.05 -26.80
C PHE A 885 -2.14 42.27 -27.82
N PHE A 886 -0.99 41.61 -27.64
CA PHE A 886 0.20 41.78 -28.48
C PHE A 886 0.38 40.72 -29.58
N GLY A 887 -0.48 39.69 -29.60
CA GLY A 887 -0.35 38.55 -30.50
C GLY A 887 -0.64 38.88 -31.94
N THR A 888 0.03 38.17 -32.84
CA THR A 888 -0.06 38.33 -34.29
C THR A 888 -0.90 37.24 -34.96
N ASP A 889 -1.25 36.18 -34.23
CA ASP A 889 -2.01 35.05 -34.75
C ASP A 889 -3.46 35.44 -35.11
N GLU A 890 -3.93 34.99 -36.27
CA GLU A 890 -5.28 35.27 -36.79
C GLU A 890 -6.41 34.83 -35.84
N ARG A 891 -6.16 33.85 -34.97
CA ARG A 891 -7.14 33.38 -33.97
C ARG A 891 -7.36 34.40 -32.85
N VAL A 892 -6.36 35.23 -32.55
CA VAL A 892 -6.42 36.23 -31.49
C VAL A 892 -7.16 37.49 -31.95
N THR A 893 -6.90 37.92 -33.19
CA THR A 893 -7.48 39.13 -33.79
C THR A 893 -8.99 39.05 -34.05
N LYS A 894 -9.61 37.85 -33.99
CA LYS A 894 -11.07 37.67 -34.11
C LYS A 894 -11.85 37.97 -32.84
N ASN A 895 -11.24 37.87 -31.66
CA ASN A 895 -11.95 37.88 -30.37
C ASN A 895 -11.59 39.06 -29.47
N VAL A 896 -10.63 39.89 -29.86
CA VAL A 896 -10.23 41.11 -29.14
C VAL A 896 -10.58 42.30 -30.02
N THR A 897 -11.38 43.23 -29.49
CA THR A 897 -11.73 44.47 -30.20
C THR A 897 -10.46 45.22 -30.58
N LYS A 898 -10.31 45.50 -31.88
CA LYS A 898 -9.14 46.15 -32.47
C LYS A 898 -8.74 47.44 -31.73
N ASP A 899 -9.73 48.18 -31.25
CA ASP A 899 -9.58 49.41 -30.46
C ASP A 899 -8.73 49.21 -29.19
N VAL A 900 -8.81 48.06 -28.53
CA VAL A 900 -8.02 47.74 -27.34
C VAL A 900 -6.58 47.38 -27.71
N GLN A 901 -6.38 46.69 -28.84
CA GLN A 901 -5.04 46.40 -29.34
C GLN A 901 -4.33 47.68 -29.80
N ASP A 902 -5.06 48.59 -30.43
CA ASP A 902 -4.52 49.87 -30.89
C ASP A 902 -4.23 50.84 -29.72
N ALA A 903 -4.99 50.76 -28.63
CA ALA A 903 -4.72 51.57 -27.42
C ALA A 903 -3.52 51.08 -26.59
N LEU A 904 -3.11 49.81 -26.74
CA LEU A 904 -2.02 49.19 -25.98
C LEU A 904 -0.69 49.10 -26.75
N LYS A 905 -0.71 49.35 -28.07
CA LYS A 905 0.48 49.53 -28.91
C LYS A 905 0.96 50.97 -28.84
#